data_AF-A0A1C5R566-F1
#
_entry.id   AF-A0A1C5R566-F1
#
_cell.length_a   1.000
_cell.length_b   1.000
_cell.length_c   1.000
_cell.angle_alpha   90.00
_cell.angle_beta   90.00
_cell.angle_gamma   90.00
#
_symmetry.space_group_name_H-M   'P 1'
#
loop_
_entity.id
_entity.type
_entity.pdbx_description
1 polymer ?
#
loop_
_entity_poly.entity_id
_entity_poly.type
_entity_poly.pdbx_seq_one_letter_code
_entity_poly.pdbx_strand_id
1 'polypeptide(L)'
;MSEEMRPDPEKLLRQIQQEEQKEKKKKRGKFSIFLGYAAGVGKTYAMLDAAHQAQKNGIDVVAGYIEPHARPETRAMMEGLEVLPPLMVEYKGIELREMDLDAVLKRRPQLALVDELAHTNAKGLRHQKRYEDIEEILDAGIDVYTTVNIQHLESLNDIVGSITGIHMKERVPDTVFDSADQVKIIDIEPETLIQRLQEGKIYKSIQAERALNNFFAKEKLISLREIALRRTADRVNRIAIEESKMYRDKKYYTGEHVLTCISPSPTCAKVIRSASRLAYAFHANFTALYVETPDLQNADRKVKKMVEENMHLAEALGAKIATVFGEDIPFQIAEYAKICSASKLVLGRTNHKIWLGQKKGTLTDQITQYIPNMDIYIIPDTSNRAERWAVPKDVAKHKKEEKNGSLFLDLIRGVATLGIATVVSLGVEQVGFMSANIIIIYLFAILMLSLYSRRRWVSAVAALLSVFLFNFFFVPPIYSFAVHAPAYYTTFVFMFLFAFIISTIITSERKQAKESAKFAYRTELLLENSKRMRRVHTVRALLKELSNQVLKLMNLSVIFFVKKDNKMTGPWLFPRVGMDKAQLRDMLDDQERAVVQWVLENKKRAGCCTHTLPGAQAMYLPIKSGDEIYAVMGIVLEEKREIPPFEYGLLTAMLNEAALVFARIYMTNNNVEEQKGDQKTAR
;
A
#
# COMPACT_ATOMS: atom_id res chain seq x y z
N MET A 1 14.10 -10.90 44.13
CA MET A 1 13.30 -9.68 43.93
C MET A 1 13.51 -9.23 42.50
N SER A 2 12.54 -9.50 41.64
CA SER A 2 12.53 -9.11 40.23
C SER A 2 12.18 -7.64 40.10
N GLU A 3 13.05 -6.84 39.47
CA GLU A 3 12.75 -5.47 39.09
C GLU A 3 11.54 -5.45 38.14
N GLU A 4 10.43 -4.92 38.62
CA GLU A 4 9.21 -4.70 37.82
C GLU A 4 9.53 -3.75 36.66
N MET A 5 9.25 -4.24 35.45
CA MET A 5 9.37 -3.53 34.19
C MET A 5 8.47 -2.28 34.22
N ARG A 6 9.05 -1.10 34.48
CA ARG A 6 8.35 0.18 34.44
C ARG A 6 7.67 0.37 33.07
N PRO A 7 6.35 0.63 33.02
CA PRO A 7 5.66 0.88 31.77
C PRO A 7 6.13 2.19 31.12
N ASP A 8 6.17 2.20 29.79
CA ASP A 8 6.57 3.34 28.95
C ASP A 8 5.70 4.59 29.24
N PRO A 9 6.29 5.72 29.66
CA PRO A 9 5.57 6.96 29.98
C PRO A 9 4.68 7.47 28.83
N GLU A 10 5.08 7.30 27.57
CA GLU A 10 4.25 7.71 26.42
C GLU A 10 2.99 6.85 26.30
N LYS A 11 3.12 5.56 26.62
CA LYS A 11 1.99 4.62 26.63
C LYS A 11 1.00 4.96 27.74
N LEU A 12 1.51 5.34 28.92
CA LEU A 12 0.70 5.76 30.06
C LEU A 12 -0.03 7.09 29.78
N LEU A 13 0.66 8.08 29.21
CA LEU A 13 0.05 9.36 28.84
C LEU A 13 -1.06 9.20 27.80
N ARG A 14 -0.85 8.34 26.78
CA ARG A 14 -1.90 8.02 25.80
C ARG A 14 -3.10 7.32 26.44
N GLN A 15 -2.88 6.45 27.42
CA GLN A 15 -3.97 5.81 28.16
C GLN A 15 -4.77 6.82 28.98
N ILE A 16 -4.10 7.73 29.68
CA ILE A 16 -4.76 8.79 30.47
C ILE A 16 -5.57 9.72 29.55
N GLN A 17 -4.99 10.19 28.44
CA GLN A 17 -5.71 11.02 27.47
C GLN A 17 -6.93 10.30 26.87
N GLN A 18 -6.84 8.98 26.65
CA GLN A 18 -7.96 8.17 26.17
C GLN A 18 -9.05 7.99 27.24
N GLU A 19 -8.67 7.83 28.51
CA GLU A 19 -9.61 7.76 29.63
C GLU A 19 -10.33 9.10 29.84
N GLU A 20 -9.61 10.21 29.80
CA GLU A 20 -10.20 11.56 29.87
C GLU A 20 -11.17 11.83 28.71
N GLN A 21 -10.83 11.41 27.48
CA GLN A 21 -11.75 11.54 26.34
C GLN A 21 -13.00 10.66 26.50
N LYS A 22 -12.87 9.45 27.05
CA LYS A 22 -14.02 8.58 27.36
C LYS A 22 -14.90 9.18 28.45
N GLU A 23 -14.31 9.76 29.49
CA GLU A 23 -15.06 10.43 30.55
C GLU A 23 -15.79 11.68 30.04
N LYS A 24 -15.15 12.48 29.19
CA LYS A 24 -15.81 13.61 28.52
C LYS A 24 -16.99 13.15 27.66
N LYS A 25 -16.82 12.09 26.86
CA LYS A 25 -17.92 11.49 26.08
C LYS A 25 -19.05 10.94 26.96
N LYS A 26 -18.76 10.44 28.17
CA LYS A 26 -19.80 9.95 29.11
C LYS A 26 -20.62 11.07 29.75
N LYS A 27 -20.03 12.26 29.91
CA LYS A 27 -20.71 13.43 30.52
C LYS A 27 -21.51 14.25 29.51
N ARG A 28 -21.20 14.11 28.23
CA ARG A 28 -21.87 14.79 27.13
C ARG A 28 -23.18 14.06 26.76
N GLY A 29 -24.20 14.82 26.39
CA GLY A 29 -25.47 14.27 25.89
C GLY A 29 -25.29 13.51 24.57
N LYS A 30 -26.21 12.61 24.28
CA LYS A 30 -26.23 11.82 23.04
C LYS A 30 -26.83 12.61 21.90
N PHE A 31 -26.16 12.56 20.75
CA PHE A 31 -26.60 13.27 19.55
C PHE A 31 -27.14 12.32 18.49
N SER A 32 -28.42 12.47 18.14
CA SER A 32 -29.09 11.64 17.14
C SER A 32 -29.63 12.46 15.97
N ILE A 33 -29.24 12.09 14.75
CA ILE A 33 -29.63 12.76 13.51
C ILE A 33 -30.60 11.89 12.71
N PHE A 34 -31.73 12.46 12.34
CA PHE A 34 -32.69 11.90 11.39
C PHE A 34 -32.38 12.45 10.00
N LEU A 35 -31.67 11.66 9.19
CA LEU A 35 -31.20 12.04 7.86
C LEU A 35 -32.24 11.67 6.80
N GLY A 36 -32.54 12.60 5.89
CA GLY A 36 -33.34 12.32 4.69
C GLY A 36 -32.64 12.77 3.42
N TYR A 37 -32.98 12.16 2.29
CA TYR A 37 -32.43 12.56 0.99
C TYR A 37 -33.17 13.75 0.37
N ALA A 38 -34.39 14.05 0.84
CA ALA A 38 -35.23 15.14 0.34
C ALA A 38 -36.22 15.64 1.41
N ALA A 39 -36.81 16.81 1.18
CA ALA A 39 -37.96 17.27 1.95
C ALA A 39 -39.18 16.37 1.68
N GLY A 40 -39.96 16.08 2.73
CA GLY A 40 -41.18 15.27 2.61
C GLY A 40 -41.04 13.77 2.84
N VAL A 41 -39.81 13.25 3.00
CA VAL A 41 -39.57 11.83 3.34
C VAL A 41 -40.05 11.42 4.74
N GLY A 42 -40.37 12.39 5.60
CA GLY A 42 -40.94 12.14 6.93
C GLY A 42 -39.99 12.30 8.11
N LYS A 43 -38.85 12.98 7.95
CA LYS A 43 -37.84 13.18 9.03
C LYS A 43 -38.44 13.66 10.35
N THR A 44 -39.15 14.79 10.35
CA THR A 44 -39.77 15.38 11.54
C THR A 44 -40.81 14.46 12.16
N TYR A 45 -41.61 13.77 11.33
CA TYR A 45 -42.58 12.78 11.82
C TYR A 45 -41.88 11.62 12.54
N ALA A 46 -40.81 11.06 11.94
CA ALA A 46 -40.03 9.98 12.54
C ALA A 46 -39.30 10.41 13.81
N MET A 47 -38.85 11.67 13.88
CA MET A 47 -38.26 12.26 15.08
C MET A 47 -39.29 12.38 16.21
N LEU A 48 -40.49 12.89 15.91
CA LEU A 48 -41.58 13.00 16.89
C LEU A 48 -42.09 11.63 17.34
N ASP A 49 -42.19 10.64 16.45
CA ASP A 49 -42.54 9.27 16.84
C ASP A 49 -41.50 8.65 17.80
N ALA A 50 -40.20 8.85 17.51
CA ALA A 50 -39.14 8.43 18.41
C ALA A 50 -39.17 9.17 19.77
N ALA A 51 -39.56 10.45 19.76
CA ALA A 51 -39.74 11.25 20.96
C ALA A 51 -40.90 10.73 21.83
N HIS A 52 -42.04 10.39 21.23
CA HIS A 52 -43.16 9.76 21.93
C HIS A 52 -42.79 8.41 22.54
N GLN A 53 -42.01 7.61 21.83
CA GLN A 53 -41.51 6.34 22.36
C GLN A 53 -40.56 6.57 23.55
N ALA A 54 -39.69 7.58 23.49
CA ALA A 54 -38.82 7.97 24.60
C ALA A 54 -39.65 8.43 25.82
N GLN A 55 -40.65 9.28 25.61
CA GLN A 55 -41.55 9.76 26.67
C GLN A 55 -42.34 8.62 27.32
N LYS A 56 -42.85 7.66 26.53
CA LYS A 56 -43.51 6.44 27.04
C LYS A 56 -42.58 5.56 27.89
N ASN A 57 -41.28 5.59 27.60
CA ASN A 57 -40.26 4.91 28.39
C ASN A 57 -39.81 5.72 29.62
N GLY A 58 -40.48 6.83 29.94
CA GLY A 58 -40.22 7.65 31.11
C GLY A 58 -39.09 8.67 30.95
N ILE A 59 -38.64 8.94 29.71
CA ILE A 59 -37.64 9.98 29.44
C ILE A 59 -38.32 11.35 29.45
N ASP A 60 -37.72 12.33 30.12
CA ASP A 60 -38.18 13.73 30.09
C ASP A 60 -37.84 14.39 28.75
N VAL A 61 -38.86 14.59 27.91
CA VAL A 61 -38.71 15.09 26.53
C VAL A 61 -39.33 16.47 26.38
N VAL A 62 -38.58 17.39 25.78
CA VAL A 62 -39.03 18.74 25.45
C VAL A 62 -38.78 19.03 23.96
N ALA A 63 -39.78 19.58 23.29
CA ALA A 63 -39.62 20.15 21.96
C ALA A 63 -39.06 21.57 22.07
N GLY A 64 -37.76 21.73 21.83
CA GLY A 64 -37.07 23.02 21.86
C GLY A 64 -37.40 23.87 20.63
N TYR A 65 -37.34 23.27 19.44
CA TYR A 65 -37.80 23.90 18.21
C TYR A 65 -38.26 22.86 17.20
N ILE A 66 -39.48 23.03 16.68
CA ILE A 66 -40.04 22.20 15.60
C ILE A 66 -40.55 23.14 14.52
N GLU A 67 -40.10 22.93 13.29
CA GLU A 67 -40.48 23.80 12.18
C GLU A 67 -42.00 23.65 11.88
N PRO A 68 -42.76 24.76 11.80
CA PRO A 68 -44.19 24.72 11.55
C PRO A 68 -44.52 24.17 10.15
N HIS A 69 -44.80 22.88 10.05
CA HIS A 69 -45.23 22.27 8.79
C HIS A 69 -46.75 22.39 8.58
N ALA A 70 -47.18 22.57 7.34
CA ALA A 70 -48.60 22.61 6.95
C ALA A 70 -49.31 21.23 7.02
N ARG A 71 -48.73 20.25 7.73
CA ARG A 71 -49.16 18.84 7.73
C ARG A 71 -49.98 18.53 8.98
N PRO A 72 -51.29 18.20 8.84
CA PRO A 72 -52.13 17.86 9.99
C PRO A 72 -51.58 16.69 10.82
N GLU A 73 -51.07 15.65 10.15
CA GLU A 73 -50.49 14.46 10.80
C GLU A 73 -49.28 14.81 11.68
N THR A 74 -48.38 15.68 11.22
CA THR A 74 -47.20 16.10 11.99
C THR A 74 -47.59 17.02 13.15
N ARG A 75 -48.62 17.86 12.98
CA ARG A 75 -49.12 18.71 14.04
C ARG A 75 -49.76 17.91 15.17
N ALA A 76 -50.53 16.87 14.83
CA ALA A 76 -51.09 15.94 15.82
C ALA A 76 -50.00 15.23 16.62
N MET A 77 -48.85 14.91 16.01
CA MET A 77 -47.71 14.31 16.73
C MET A 77 -47.02 15.28 17.70
N MET A 78 -47.31 16.58 17.68
CA MET A 78 -46.83 17.50 18.73
C MET A 78 -47.73 17.47 19.97
N GLU A 79 -48.96 16.97 19.85
CA GLU A 79 -49.87 16.84 20.99
C GLU A 79 -49.29 15.84 22.00
N GLY A 80 -49.24 16.22 23.29
CA GLY A 80 -48.67 15.42 24.37
C GLY A 80 -47.18 15.62 24.65
N LEU A 81 -46.46 16.35 23.80
CA LEU A 81 -45.08 16.78 24.09
C LEU A 81 -45.07 18.18 24.71
N GLU A 82 -44.19 18.41 25.68
CA GLU A 82 -43.92 19.76 26.20
C GLU A 82 -43.20 20.56 25.11
N VAL A 83 -43.74 21.73 24.73
CA VAL A 83 -43.17 22.59 23.67
C VAL A 83 -42.73 23.91 24.29
N LEU A 84 -41.47 24.28 24.09
CA LEU A 84 -40.98 25.60 24.51
C LEU A 84 -41.41 26.66 23.49
N PRO A 85 -41.81 27.86 23.96
CA PRO A 85 -42.17 28.95 23.06
C PRO A 85 -40.93 29.41 22.26
N PRO A 86 -41.04 29.62 20.94
CA PRO A 86 -39.94 30.13 20.14
C PRO A 86 -39.68 31.62 20.43
N LEU A 87 -38.44 32.06 20.26
CA LEU A 87 -38.08 33.47 20.22
C LEU A 87 -38.58 34.09 18.93
N MET A 88 -39.24 35.24 19.03
CA MET A 88 -39.70 36.02 17.88
C MET A 88 -38.67 37.13 17.61
N VAL A 89 -37.97 37.06 16.48
CA VAL A 89 -36.93 38.02 16.10
C VAL A 89 -37.33 38.74 14.82
N GLU A 90 -37.40 40.07 14.86
CA GLU A 90 -37.69 40.87 13.68
C GLU A 90 -36.45 40.99 12.79
N TYR A 91 -36.55 40.54 11.55
CA TYR A 91 -35.47 40.66 10.57
C TYR A 91 -36.00 41.10 9.22
N LYS A 92 -35.57 42.30 8.77
CA LYS A 92 -35.97 42.90 7.49
C LYS A 92 -37.50 42.99 7.31
N GLY A 93 -38.23 43.28 8.38
CA GLY A 93 -39.70 43.42 8.38
C GLY A 93 -40.47 42.08 8.34
N ILE A 94 -39.80 40.96 8.59
CA ILE A 94 -40.42 39.63 8.77
C ILE A 94 -40.09 39.15 10.18
N GLU A 95 -41.09 38.63 10.89
CA GLU A 95 -40.88 37.93 12.16
C GLU A 95 -40.35 36.52 11.90
N LEU A 96 -39.13 36.25 12.36
CA LEU A 96 -38.50 34.94 12.33
C LEU A 96 -38.72 34.23 13.68
N ARG A 97 -38.98 32.93 13.62
CA ARG A 97 -39.08 32.06 14.80
C ARG A 97 -37.73 31.39 15.01
N GLU A 98 -37.20 31.49 16.22
CA GLU A 98 -35.94 30.86 16.58
C GLU A 98 -36.07 30.06 17.87
N MET A 99 -35.15 29.12 18.06
CA MET A 99 -35.07 28.32 19.29
C MET A 99 -34.64 29.21 20.47
N ASP A 100 -35.35 29.11 21.59
CA ASP A 100 -34.88 29.68 22.85
C ASP A 100 -33.86 28.74 23.51
N LEU A 101 -32.59 28.90 23.16
CA LEU A 101 -31.49 28.09 23.71
C LEU A 101 -31.41 28.20 25.24
N ASP A 102 -31.56 29.40 25.79
CA ASP A 102 -31.46 29.63 27.23
C ASP A 102 -32.61 28.95 27.98
N ALA A 103 -33.82 28.95 27.40
CA ALA A 103 -34.95 28.21 27.97
C ALA A 103 -34.70 26.70 28.00
N VAL A 104 -34.13 26.12 26.92
CA VAL A 104 -33.77 24.69 26.88
C VAL A 104 -32.75 24.36 27.97
N LEU A 105 -31.66 25.14 28.06
CA LEU A 105 -30.60 24.94 29.05
C LEU A 105 -31.08 25.13 30.48
N LYS A 106 -32.02 26.05 30.71
CA LYS A 106 -32.62 26.28 32.03
C LYS A 106 -33.59 25.17 32.42
N ARG A 107 -34.35 24.63 31.46
CA ARG A 107 -35.31 23.53 31.68
C ARG A 107 -34.62 22.20 31.95
N ARG A 108 -33.40 21.99 31.44
CA ARG A 108 -32.59 20.77 31.60
C ARG A 108 -33.37 19.47 31.37
N PRO A 109 -34.04 19.29 30.21
CA PRO A 109 -34.68 18.02 29.90
C PRO A 109 -33.65 16.91 29.74
N GLN A 110 -34.09 15.65 29.76
CA GLN A 110 -33.21 14.54 29.37
C GLN A 110 -33.01 14.49 27.85
N LEU A 111 -34.05 14.85 27.09
CA LEU A 111 -34.02 14.89 25.62
C LEU A 111 -34.67 16.17 25.08
N ALA A 112 -33.95 16.91 24.23
CA ALA A 112 -34.45 18.05 23.48
C ALA A 112 -34.64 17.71 21.99
N LEU A 113 -35.77 18.11 21.41
CA LEU A 113 -36.02 18.03 19.97
C LEU A 113 -35.71 19.36 19.30
N VAL A 114 -34.83 19.34 18.29
CA VAL A 114 -34.38 20.54 17.58
C VAL A 114 -34.40 20.27 16.08
N ASP A 115 -35.39 20.77 15.37
CA ASP A 115 -35.49 20.56 13.92
C ASP A 115 -34.51 21.45 13.12
N GLU A 116 -34.18 21.02 11.90
CA GLU A 116 -33.35 21.74 10.93
C GLU A 116 -31.90 22.04 11.37
N LEU A 117 -31.06 21.01 11.49
CA LEU A 117 -29.64 21.12 11.89
C LEU A 117 -28.82 22.16 11.10
N ALA A 118 -29.16 22.37 9.83
CA ALA A 118 -28.45 23.25 8.91
C ALA A 118 -28.80 24.74 9.01
N HIS A 119 -29.86 25.04 9.79
CA HIS A 119 -30.43 26.37 9.89
C HIS A 119 -29.40 27.42 10.28
N THR A 120 -29.51 28.59 9.65
CA THR A 120 -28.72 29.76 9.99
C THR A 120 -29.53 30.67 10.90
N ASN A 121 -29.10 30.80 12.14
CA ASN A 121 -29.81 31.57 13.16
C ASN A 121 -29.91 33.05 12.77
N ALA A 122 -30.98 33.71 13.23
CA ALA A 122 -31.18 35.13 13.07
C ALA A 122 -29.99 35.96 13.61
N LYS A 123 -29.69 37.07 12.93
CA LYS A 123 -28.59 37.96 13.35
C LYS A 123 -28.85 38.54 14.73
N GLY A 124 -27.85 38.47 15.61
CA GLY A 124 -27.92 38.98 16.99
C GLY A 124 -28.16 37.90 18.04
N LEU A 125 -28.42 36.66 17.63
CA LEU A 125 -28.39 35.50 18.53
C LEU A 125 -26.96 35.07 18.85
N ARG A 126 -26.82 34.27 19.92
CA ARG A 126 -25.54 33.85 20.49
C ARG A 126 -24.63 33.11 19.50
N HIS A 127 -25.22 32.23 18.71
CA HIS A 127 -24.51 31.47 17.69
C HIS A 127 -25.06 31.73 16.29
N GLN A 128 -24.20 31.53 15.28
CA GLN A 128 -24.57 31.77 13.89
C GLN A 128 -25.35 30.58 13.31
N LYS A 129 -25.09 29.38 13.82
CA LYS A 129 -25.64 28.12 13.29
C LYS A 129 -26.34 27.33 14.37
N ARG A 130 -27.47 26.71 14.00
CA ARG A 130 -28.25 25.87 14.94
C ARG A 130 -27.46 24.66 15.44
N TYR A 131 -26.55 24.11 14.65
CA TYR A 131 -25.68 23.04 15.14
C TYR A 131 -24.76 23.49 16.28
N GLU A 132 -24.41 24.77 16.37
CA GLU A 132 -23.61 25.31 17.49
C GLU A 132 -24.46 25.40 18.76
N ASP A 133 -25.75 25.75 18.64
CA ASP A 133 -26.68 25.68 19.78
C ASP A 133 -26.84 24.25 20.27
N ILE A 134 -26.96 23.29 19.35
CA ILE A 134 -27.05 21.86 19.68
C ILE A 134 -25.77 21.38 20.38
N GLU A 135 -24.59 21.81 19.94
CA GLU A 135 -23.33 21.52 20.61
C GLU A 135 -23.33 22.02 22.07
N GLU A 136 -23.84 23.23 22.34
CA GLU A 136 -23.97 23.74 23.71
C GLU A 136 -24.99 22.94 24.55
N ILE A 137 -26.11 22.52 23.97
CA ILE A 137 -27.10 21.65 24.63
C ILE A 137 -26.47 20.28 24.99
N LEU A 138 -25.73 19.68 24.06
CA LEU A 138 -25.04 18.42 24.28
C LEU A 138 -23.96 18.53 25.36
N ASP A 139 -23.19 19.61 25.37
CA ASP A 139 -22.18 19.87 26.40
C ASP A 139 -22.77 20.09 27.80
N ALA A 140 -24.03 20.54 27.89
CA ALA A 140 -24.80 20.58 29.13
C ALA A 140 -25.32 19.21 29.61
N GLY A 141 -25.06 18.13 28.85
CA GLY A 141 -25.45 16.76 29.18
C GLY A 141 -26.88 16.39 28.76
N ILE A 142 -27.51 17.18 27.88
CA ILE A 142 -28.88 16.97 27.39
C ILE A 142 -28.80 16.22 26.05
N ASP A 143 -29.55 15.13 25.89
CA ASP A 143 -29.61 14.42 24.61
C ASP A 143 -30.36 15.26 23.57
N VAL A 144 -29.98 15.17 22.29
CA VAL A 144 -30.61 15.96 21.21
C VAL A 144 -31.00 15.08 20.04
N TYR A 145 -32.27 15.20 19.63
CA TYR A 145 -32.75 14.69 18.35
C TYR A 145 -32.92 15.84 17.35
N THR A 146 -32.33 15.69 16.17
CA THR A 146 -32.40 16.69 15.10
C THR A 146 -32.73 16.07 13.75
N THR A 147 -33.17 16.89 12.80
CA THR A 147 -33.30 16.46 11.39
C THR A 147 -32.40 17.23 10.45
N VAL A 148 -31.98 16.57 9.35
CA VAL A 148 -31.20 17.21 8.27
C VAL A 148 -31.44 16.52 6.94
N ASN A 149 -31.34 17.26 5.83
CA ASN A 149 -31.28 16.69 4.49
C ASN A 149 -29.84 16.56 3.99
N ILE A 150 -29.58 15.56 3.14
CA ILE A 150 -28.25 15.28 2.59
C ILE A 150 -27.62 16.48 1.85
N GLN A 151 -28.46 17.32 1.23
CA GLN A 151 -28.08 18.53 0.49
C GLN A 151 -27.39 19.61 1.34
N HIS A 152 -27.52 19.54 2.66
CA HIS A 152 -26.91 20.51 3.57
C HIS A 152 -25.54 20.08 4.07
N LEU A 153 -25.06 18.87 3.77
CA LEU A 153 -23.70 18.49 4.12
C LEU A 153 -22.70 19.20 3.20
N GLU A 154 -21.67 19.80 3.78
CA GLU A 154 -20.68 20.60 3.05
C GLU A 154 -20.02 19.81 1.91
N SER A 155 -19.53 18.60 2.19
CA SER A 155 -18.82 17.75 1.22
C SER A 155 -19.69 17.32 0.03
N LEU A 156 -21.02 17.36 0.17
CA LEU A 156 -21.97 16.90 -0.83
C LEU A 156 -22.66 18.04 -1.57
N ASN A 157 -22.41 19.30 -1.19
CA ASN A 157 -23.10 20.46 -1.74
C ASN A 157 -22.92 20.57 -3.27
N ASP A 158 -21.69 20.41 -3.77
CA ASP A 158 -21.39 20.53 -5.20
C ASP A 158 -22.00 19.37 -6.01
N ILE A 159 -21.91 18.15 -5.48
CA ILE A 159 -22.47 16.95 -6.12
C ILE A 159 -24.00 17.08 -6.21
N VAL A 160 -24.65 17.40 -5.10
CA VAL A 160 -26.10 17.59 -5.04
C VAL A 160 -26.54 18.80 -5.88
N GLY A 161 -25.77 19.87 -5.88
CA GLY A 161 -25.99 21.06 -6.71
C GLY A 161 -25.98 20.74 -8.20
N SER A 162 -25.03 19.91 -8.65
CA SER A 162 -24.93 19.46 -10.05
C SER A 162 -26.14 18.62 -10.50
N ILE A 163 -26.74 17.86 -9.59
CA ILE A 163 -27.90 17.01 -9.88
C ILE A 163 -29.19 17.84 -9.86
N THR A 164 -29.34 18.68 -8.84
CA THR A 164 -30.60 19.40 -8.58
C THR A 164 -30.69 20.71 -9.37
N GLY A 165 -29.54 21.32 -9.70
CA GLY A 165 -29.42 22.69 -10.22
C GLY A 165 -29.55 23.76 -9.14
N ILE A 166 -29.60 23.39 -7.85
CA ILE A 166 -29.84 24.29 -6.72
C ILE A 166 -28.67 24.20 -5.74
N HIS A 167 -28.00 25.33 -5.51
CA HIS A 167 -26.97 25.44 -4.48
C HIS A 167 -27.58 25.85 -3.13
N MET A 168 -27.28 25.07 -2.09
CA MET A 168 -27.76 25.34 -0.74
C MET A 168 -26.84 26.35 -0.04
N LYS A 169 -27.43 27.44 0.46
CA LYS A 169 -26.72 28.44 1.28
C LYS A 169 -26.52 27.96 2.70
N GLU A 170 -27.47 27.18 3.21
CA GLU A 170 -27.42 26.60 4.54
C GLU A 170 -26.70 25.26 4.50
N ARG A 171 -25.63 25.16 5.29
CA ARG A 171 -24.68 24.06 5.28
C ARG A 171 -24.26 23.67 6.69
N VAL A 172 -23.92 22.40 6.83
CA VAL A 172 -23.43 21.74 8.03
C VAL A 172 -22.08 21.09 7.70
N PRO A 173 -21.02 21.35 8.47
CA PRO A 173 -19.76 20.65 8.33
C PRO A 173 -19.94 19.15 8.53
N ASP A 174 -19.28 18.36 7.71
CA ASP A 174 -19.32 16.90 7.80
C ASP A 174 -18.92 16.39 9.20
N THR A 175 -18.02 17.09 9.89
CA THR A 175 -17.59 16.74 11.25
C THR A 175 -18.73 16.70 12.27
N VAL A 176 -19.74 17.56 12.12
CA VAL A 176 -20.92 17.61 13.01
C VAL A 176 -21.82 16.39 12.74
N PHE A 177 -22.04 16.06 11.47
CA PHE A 177 -22.78 14.86 11.09
C PHE A 177 -22.05 13.59 11.54
N ASP A 178 -20.73 13.62 11.46
CA ASP A 178 -19.84 12.51 11.73
C ASP A 178 -19.59 12.26 13.22
N SER A 179 -19.76 13.28 14.06
CA SER A 179 -19.65 13.21 15.53
C SER A 179 -20.92 12.70 16.22
N ALA A 180 -22.06 12.69 15.54
CA ALA A 180 -23.31 12.18 16.10
C ALA A 180 -23.16 10.73 16.59
N ASP A 181 -23.80 10.37 17.70
CA ASP A 181 -23.80 9.00 18.21
C ASP A 181 -24.64 8.09 17.32
N GLN A 182 -25.80 8.59 16.88
CA GLN A 182 -26.72 7.85 16.03
C GLN A 182 -27.12 8.66 14.80
N VAL A 183 -27.14 8.00 13.64
CA VAL A 183 -27.75 8.56 12.43
C VAL A 183 -28.80 7.57 11.93
N LYS A 184 -30.06 7.99 11.91
CA LYS A 184 -31.18 7.19 11.39
C LYS A 184 -31.57 7.72 10.02
N ILE A 185 -31.43 6.89 9.00
CA ILE A 185 -31.88 7.23 7.65
C ILE A 185 -33.40 7.05 7.55
N ILE A 186 -34.08 8.10 7.08
CA ILE A 186 -35.52 8.10 6.81
C ILE A 186 -35.69 8.01 5.30
N ASP A 187 -36.01 6.80 4.85
CA ASP A 187 -36.11 6.45 3.44
C ASP A 187 -37.55 6.17 3.03
N ILE A 188 -37.87 6.56 1.80
CA ILE A 188 -39.15 6.31 1.14
C ILE A 188 -38.87 6.15 -0.35
N GLU A 189 -39.64 5.31 -1.04
CA GLU A 189 -39.51 5.18 -2.49
C GLU A 189 -39.76 6.53 -3.19
N PRO A 190 -38.91 6.93 -4.17
CA PRO A 190 -39.05 8.20 -4.89
C PRO A 190 -40.45 8.40 -5.52
N GLU A 191 -41.06 7.32 -6.03
CA GLU A 191 -42.41 7.35 -6.60
C GLU A 191 -43.46 7.71 -5.54
N THR A 192 -43.35 7.16 -4.34
CA THR A 192 -44.22 7.50 -3.21
C THR A 192 -44.00 8.94 -2.76
N LEU A 193 -42.77 9.44 -2.79
CA LEU A 193 -42.50 10.85 -2.47
C LEU A 193 -43.13 11.80 -3.50
N ILE A 194 -43.05 11.46 -4.78
CA ILE A 194 -43.71 12.18 -5.88
C ILE A 194 -45.23 12.17 -5.71
N GLN A 195 -45.81 11.02 -5.35
CA GLN A 195 -47.24 10.91 -5.08
C GLN A 195 -47.65 11.80 -3.90
N ARG A 196 -46.90 11.79 -2.79
CA ARG A 196 -47.15 12.68 -1.64
C ARG A 196 -47.08 14.16 -2.01
N LEU A 197 -46.20 14.51 -2.95
CA LEU A 197 -46.11 15.88 -3.47
C LEU A 197 -47.37 16.25 -4.28
N GLN A 198 -47.82 15.36 -5.18
CA GLN A 198 -49.02 15.54 -6.01
C GLN A 198 -50.30 15.63 -5.18
N GLU A 199 -50.38 14.86 -4.10
CA GLU A 199 -51.49 14.89 -3.13
C GLU A 199 -51.49 16.17 -2.25
N GLY A 200 -50.54 17.09 -2.46
CA GLY A 200 -50.45 18.34 -1.70
C GLY A 200 -49.94 18.17 -0.27
N LYS A 201 -49.40 16.99 0.09
CA LYS A 201 -48.88 16.71 1.45
C LYS A 201 -47.51 17.35 1.71
N ILE A 202 -46.82 17.85 0.67
CA ILE A 202 -45.49 18.46 0.77
C ILE A 202 -45.51 19.95 0.44
N TYR A 203 -46.09 20.36 -0.69
CA TYR A 203 -46.28 21.75 -1.09
C TYR A 203 -47.73 21.99 -1.54
N LYS A 204 -48.18 23.25 -1.56
CA LYS A 204 -49.49 23.63 -2.15
C LYS A 204 -49.48 23.34 -3.66
N SER A 205 -50.63 22.94 -4.21
CA SER A 205 -50.79 22.39 -5.57
C SER A 205 -50.09 23.18 -6.70
N ILE A 206 -50.14 24.51 -6.69
CA ILE A 206 -49.48 25.36 -7.72
C ILE A 206 -47.93 25.29 -7.65
N GLN A 207 -47.37 25.09 -6.46
CA GLN A 207 -45.91 24.93 -6.27
C GLN A 207 -45.46 23.50 -6.56
N ALA A 208 -46.36 22.52 -6.43
CA ALA A 208 -46.05 21.10 -6.64
C ALA A 208 -45.64 20.79 -8.09
N GLU A 209 -46.35 21.32 -9.10
CA GLU A 209 -46.00 21.09 -10.51
C GLU A 209 -44.62 21.65 -10.89
N ARG A 210 -44.29 22.85 -10.41
CA ARG A 210 -42.96 23.47 -10.62
C ARG A 210 -41.86 22.72 -9.87
N ALA A 211 -42.17 22.14 -8.71
CA ALA A 211 -41.24 21.36 -7.91
C ALA A 211 -40.95 19.98 -8.55
N LEU A 212 -41.96 19.34 -9.18
CA LEU A 212 -41.85 18.06 -9.89
C LEU A 212 -40.88 18.13 -11.07
N ASN A 213 -40.93 19.20 -11.86
CA ASN A 213 -40.05 19.38 -13.02
C ASN A 213 -38.62 19.82 -12.65
N ASN A 214 -38.37 20.17 -11.38
CA ASN A 214 -37.07 20.66 -10.91
C ASN A 214 -36.44 19.72 -9.88
N PHE A 215 -36.64 19.95 -8.59
CA PHE A 215 -35.96 19.21 -7.52
C PHE A 215 -36.52 17.79 -7.34
N PHE A 216 -37.84 17.61 -7.55
CA PHE A 216 -38.56 16.35 -7.32
C PHE A 216 -38.69 15.46 -8.57
N ALA A 217 -37.84 15.69 -9.58
CA ALA A 217 -37.77 14.80 -10.73
C ALA A 217 -37.30 13.40 -10.29
N LYS A 218 -37.89 12.34 -10.86
CA LYS A 218 -37.63 10.96 -10.44
C LYS A 218 -36.16 10.60 -10.50
N GLU A 219 -35.44 10.95 -11.56
CA GLU A 219 -34.00 10.60 -11.69
C GLU A 219 -33.15 11.30 -10.63
N LYS A 220 -33.50 12.55 -10.29
CA LYS A 220 -32.80 13.32 -9.26
C LYS A 220 -33.04 12.73 -7.87
N LEU A 221 -34.28 12.36 -7.55
CA LEU A 221 -34.61 11.74 -6.26
C LEU A 221 -33.92 10.38 -6.08
N ILE A 222 -33.82 9.57 -7.15
CA ILE A 222 -33.04 8.31 -7.13
C ILE A 222 -31.58 8.60 -6.78
N SER A 223 -30.99 9.60 -7.44
CA SER A 223 -29.59 9.99 -7.20
C SER A 223 -29.37 10.50 -5.77
N LEU A 224 -30.27 11.35 -5.26
CA LEU A 224 -30.19 11.84 -3.88
C LEU A 224 -30.33 10.71 -2.85
N ARG A 225 -31.23 9.75 -3.10
CA ARG A 225 -31.40 8.57 -2.25
C ARG A 225 -30.15 7.71 -2.23
N GLU A 226 -29.52 7.47 -3.38
CA GLU A 226 -28.24 6.76 -3.47
C GLU A 226 -27.16 7.47 -2.64
N ILE A 227 -27.01 8.79 -2.81
CA ILE A 227 -26.02 9.59 -2.07
C ILE A 227 -26.26 9.50 -0.56
N ALA A 228 -27.52 9.58 -0.10
CA ALA A 228 -27.84 9.49 1.32
C ALA A 228 -27.53 8.10 1.90
N LEU A 229 -27.86 7.02 1.19
CA LEU A 229 -27.55 5.65 1.60
C LEU A 229 -26.04 5.43 1.66
N ARG A 230 -25.31 5.89 0.63
CA ARG A 230 -23.86 5.77 0.56
C ARG A 230 -23.16 6.55 1.67
N ARG A 231 -23.56 7.80 1.93
CA ARG A 231 -22.98 8.61 3.01
C ARG A 231 -23.18 7.97 4.38
N THR A 232 -24.33 7.32 4.59
CA THR A 232 -24.62 6.58 5.82
C THR A 232 -23.72 5.35 5.95
N ALA A 233 -23.51 4.60 4.86
CA ALA A 233 -22.61 3.46 4.83
C ALA A 233 -21.14 3.87 5.10
N ASP A 234 -20.68 4.97 4.51
CA ASP A 234 -19.33 5.50 4.73
C ASP A 234 -19.09 5.86 6.20
N ARG A 235 -20.09 6.43 6.88
CA ARG A 235 -20.03 6.72 8.33
C ARG A 235 -19.91 5.44 9.16
N VAL A 236 -20.71 4.41 8.86
CA VAL A 236 -20.65 3.11 9.58
C VAL A 236 -19.26 2.49 9.42
N ASN A 237 -18.69 2.54 8.22
CA ASN A 237 -17.34 2.05 7.96
C ASN A 237 -16.28 2.83 8.75
N ARG A 238 -16.38 4.17 8.82
CA ARG A 238 -15.45 4.98 9.63
C ARG A 238 -15.49 4.59 11.11
N ILE A 239 -16.69 4.41 11.68
CA ILE A 239 -16.84 4.01 13.09
C ILE A 239 -16.21 2.62 13.32
N ALA A 240 -16.44 1.66 12.42
CA ALA A 240 -15.80 0.34 12.51
C ALA A 240 -14.26 0.42 12.44
N ILE A 241 -13.72 1.32 11.60
CA ILE A 241 -12.28 1.58 11.51
C ILE A 241 -11.74 2.22 12.80
N GLU A 242 -12.46 3.17 13.40
CA GLU A 242 -12.07 3.78 14.68
C GLU A 242 -12.10 2.78 15.84
N GLU A 243 -13.13 1.94 15.92
CA GLU A 243 -13.22 0.88 16.92
C GLU A 243 -12.14 -0.19 16.74
N SER A 244 -11.85 -0.61 15.50
CA SER A 244 -10.78 -1.58 15.23
C SER A 244 -9.38 -1.04 15.57
N LYS A 245 -9.14 0.27 15.42
CA LYS A 245 -7.89 0.91 15.89
C LYS A 245 -7.76 0.88 17.42
N MET A 246 -8.87 0.92 18.15
CA MET A 246 -8.91 0.84 19.62
C MET A 246 -8.64 -0.59 20.13
N TYR A 247 -9.12 -1.62 19.43
CA TYR A 247 -8.94 -3.03 19.79
C TYR A 247 -7.86 -3.70 18.93
N ARG A 248 -6.58 -3.42 19.23
CA ARG A 248 -5.41 -3.99 18.52
C ARG A 248 -5.29 -5.52 18.53
N ASP A 249 -6.10 -6.24 19.31
CA ASP A 249 -5.99 -7.70 19.50
C ASP A 249 -7.03 -8.55 18.75
N LYS A 250 -7.94 -7.95 17.99
CA LYS A 250 -8.95 -8.72 17.24
C LYS A 250 -8.87 -8.43 15.74
N LYS A 251 -8.49 -9.46 14.99
CA LYS A 251 -8.33 -9.60 13.52
C LYS A 251 -9.60 -9.29 12.68
N TYR A 252 -10.44 -8.33 13.04
CA TYR A 252 -11.72 -8.16 12.35
C TYR A 252 -11.73 -7.13 11.22
N TYR A 253 -10.76 -6.22 11.09
CA TYR A 253 -10.69 -5.36 9.91
C TYR A 253 -9.24 -4.93 9.61
N THR A 254 -8.56 -5.64 8.71
CA THR A 254 -7.45 -5.06 7.93
C THR A 254 -8.10 -4.38 6.73
N GLY A 255 -7.97 -3.06 6.59
CA GLY A 255 -8.47 -2.35 5.41
C GLY A 255 -8.07 -3.06 4.12
N GLU A 256 -8.92 -2.97 3.09
CA GLU A 256 -8.67 -3.59 1.80
C GLU A 256 -7.28 -3.19 1.27
N HIS A 257 -6.55 -4.14 0.68
CA HIS A 257 -5.25 -3.89 0.07
C HIS A 257 -5.23 -4.56 -1.31
N VAL A 258 -5.22 -3.72 -2.34
CA VAL A 258 -5.12 -4.11 -3.74
C VAL A 258 -3.65 -4.23 -4.12
N LEU A 259 -3.26 -5.43 -4.53
CA LEU A 259 -1.96 -5.76 -5.09
C LEU A 259 -2.07 -5.89 -6.61
N THR A 260 -1.14 -5.32 -7.36
CA THR A 260 -0.97 -5.59 -8.78
C THR A 260 0.48 -5.94 -9.11
N CYS A 261 0.73 -6.52 -10.27
CA CYS A 261 2.06 -6.93 -10.69
C CYS A 261 2.58 -6.07 -11.85
N ILE A 262 3.84 -5.66 -11.76
CA ILE A 262 4.56 -4.93 -12.79
C ILE A 262 5.30 -5.93 -13.67
N SER A 263 5.13 -5.81 -14.99
CA SER A 263 5.76 -6.68 -15.97
C SER A 263 6.17 -5.87 -17.20
N PRO A 264 7.07 -6.40 -18.05
CA PRO A 264 7.39 -5.79 -19.35
C PRO A 264 6.27 -5.95 -20.39
N SER A 265 5.06 -6.36 -20.00
CA SER A 265 3.93 -6.52 -20.92
C SER A 265 3.38 -5.16 -21.38
N PRO A 266 3.08 -4.97 -22.68
CA PRO A 266 2.38 -3.78 -23.17
C PRO A 266 1.02 -3.55 -22.50
N THR A 267 0.37 -4.63 -22.06
CA THR A 267 -0.94 -4.57 -21.38
C THR A 267 -0.83 -4.22 -19.90
N CYS A 268 0.38 -4.19 -19.32
CA CYS A 268 0.60 -3.93 -17.90
C CYS A 268 0.05 -2.56 -17.48
N ALA A 269 0.21 -1.52 -18.33
CA ALA A 269 -0.37 -0.20 -18.09
C ALA A 269 -1.90 -0.22 -17.93
N LYS A 270 -2.61 -1.06 -18.69
CA LYS A 270 -4.07 -1.24 -18.55
C LYS A 270 -4.40 -1.89 -17.20
N VAL A 271 -3.64 -2.92 -16.82
CA VAL A 271 -3.82 -3.63 -15.54
C VAL A 271 -3.58 -2.68 -14.36
N ILE A 272 -2.51 -1.88 -14.40
CA ILE A 272 -2.19 -0.90 -13.35
C ILE A 272 -3.30 0.14 -13.22
N ARG A 273 -3.83 0.68 -14.32
CA ARG A 273 -4.95 1.63 -14.29
C ARG A 273 -6.22 1.00 -13.72
N SER A 274 -6.54 -0.24 -14.10
CA SER A 274 -7.67 -0.96 -13.54
C SER A 274 -7.50 -1.24 -12.05
N ALA A 275 -6.30 -1.62 -11.61
CA ALA A 275 -5.97 -1.85 -10.21
C ALA A 275 -6.06 -0.56 -9.38
N SER A 276 -5.59 0.57 -9.92
CA SER A 276 -5.73 1.88 -9.28
C SER A 276 -7.19 2.30 -9.12
N ARG A 277 -8.03 2.10 -10.15
CA ARG A 277 -9.48 2.34 -10.06
C ARG A 277 -10.16 1.45 -9.02
N LEU A 278 -9.74 0.18 -8.96
CA LEU A 278 -10.23 -0.76 -7.95
C LEU A 278 -9.82 -0.29 -6.55
N ALA A 279 -8.56 0.07 -6.35
CA ALA A 279 -8.07 0.56 -5.08
C ALA A 279 -8.79 1.83 -4.63
N TYR A 280 -9.02 2.77 -5.56
CA TYR A 280 -9.79 3.98 -5.30
C TYR A 280 -11.24 3.66 -4.90
N ALA A 281 -11.91 2.76 -5.62
CA ALA A 281 -13.30 2.39 -5.34
C ALA A 281 -13.47 1.69 -3.98
N PHE A 282 -12.48 0.91 -3.55
CA PHE A 282 -12.48 0.20 -2.26
C PHE A 282 -11.82 0.98 -1.12
N HIS A 283 -11.34 2.21 -1.36
CA HIS A 283 -10.50 2.96 -0.42
C HIS A 283 -9.34 2.11 0.14
N ALA A 284 -8.78 1.28 -0.72
CA ALA A 284 -7.79 0.28 -0.38
C ALA A 284 -6.37 0.84 -0.47
N ASN A 285 -5.47 0.28 0.33
CA ASN A 285 -4.04 0.43 0.08
C ASN A 285 -3.72 -0.12 -1.32
N PHE A 286 -2.81 0.53 -2.05
CA PHE A 286 -2.45 0.11 -3.40
C PHE A 286 -0.95 -0.16 -3.48
N THR A 287 -0.59 -1.40 -3.82
CA THR A 287 0.81 -1.80 -4.05
C THR A 287 0.97 -2.38 -5.45
N ALA A 288 2.06 -1.99 -6.13
CA ALA A 288 2.49 -2.58 -7.38
C ALA A 288 3.82 -3.33 -7.18
N LEU A 289 3.77 -4.66 -7.36
CA LEU A 289 4.86 -5.59 -7.13
C LEU A 289 5.62 -5.89 -8.41
N TYR A 290 6.92 -5.61 -8.43
CA TYR A 290 7.83 -6.07 -9.46
C TYR A 290 8.59 -7.30 -8.97
N VAL A 291 8.47 -8.42 -9.69
CA VAL A 291 9.29 -9.62 -9.42
C VAL A 291 10.48 -9.62 -10.37
N GLU A 292 11.66 -9.37 -9.80
CA GLU A 292 12.90 -9.31 -10.55
C GLU A 292 13.54 -10.71 -10.65
N THR A 293 13.65 -11.21 -11.88
CA THR A 293 14.26 -12.50 -12.20
C THR A 293 15.66 -12.32 -12.78
N PRO A 294 16.54 -13.34 -12.74
CA PRO A 294 17.84 -13.29 -13.40
C PRO A 294 17.75 -12.98 -14.91
N ASP A 295 16.70 -13.50 -15.57
CA ASP A 295 16.43 -13.22 -16.99
C ASP A 295 16.07 -11.74 -17.23
N LEU A 296 15.35 -11.10 -16.30
CA LEU A 296 14.99 -9.68 -16.38
C LEU A 296 16.16 -8.75 -16.04
N GLN A 297 17.07 -9.17 -15.15
CA GLN A 297 18.29 -8.42 -14.82
C GLN A 297 19.21 -8.24 -16.03
N ASN A 298 19.33 -9.30 -16.84
CA ASN A 298 20.16 -9.32 -18.03
C ASN A 298 19.40 -8.90 -19.30
N ALA A 299 18.16 -8.44 -19.18
CA ALA A 299 17.33 -8.08 -20.33
C ALA A 299 17.83 -6.81 -21.03
N ASP A 300 17.51 -6.71 -22.32
CA ASP A 300 17.84 -5.56 -23.16
C ASP A 300 17.26 -4.25 -22.62
N ARG A 301 17.93 -3.14 -23.00
CA ARG A 301 17.54 -1.78 -22.57
C ARG A 301 16.08 -1.45 -22.86
N LYS A 302 15.50 -1.98 -23.94
CA LYS A 302 14.08 -1.79 -24.29
C LYS A 302 13.14 -2.41 -23.26
N VAL A 303 13.45 -3.61 -22.76
CA VAL A 303 12.65 -4.32 -21.75
C VAL A 303 12.74 -3.59 -20.41
N LYS A 304 13.94 -3.16 -20.02
CA LYS A 304 14.17 -2.37 -18.80
C LYS A 304 13.38 -1.07 -18.82
N LYS A 305 13.41 -0.35 -19.96
CA LYS A 305 12.63 0.88 -20.15
C LYS A 305 11.12 0.66 -19.98
N MET A 306 10.56 -0.43 -20.52
CA MET A 306 9.12 -0.73 -20.37
C MET A 306 8.74 -1.02 -18.91
N VAL A 307 9.60 -1.71 -18.15
CA VAL A 307 9.36 -1.94 -16.72
C VAL A 307 9.39 -0.62 -15.97
N GLU A 308 10.37 0.24 -16.25
CA GLU A 308 10.52 1.56 -15.64
C GLU A 308 9.31 2.47 -15.94
N GLU A 309 8.85 2.51 -17.20
CA GLU A 309 7.63 3.24 -17.59
C GLU A 309 6.40 2.75 -16.82
N ASN A 310 6.25 1.43 -16.64
CA ASN A 310 5.15 0.85 -15.86
C ASN A 310 5.29 1.11 -14.35
N MET A 311 6.50 1.13 -13.80
CA MET A 311 6.75 1.51 -12.40
C MET A 311 6.36 2.97 -12.17
N HIS A 312 6.78 3.87 -13.05
CA HIS A 312 6.41 5.29 -12.98
C HIS A 312 4.91 5.51 -13.11
N LEU A 313 4.24 4.77 -14.01
CA LEU A 313 2.79 4.83 -14.12
C LEU A 313 2.09 4.37 -12.82
N ALA A 314 2.59 3.30 -12.20
CA ALA A 314 2.04 2.80 -10.94
C ALA A 314 2.22 3.83 -9.81
N GLU A 315 3.41 4.42 -9.67
CA GLU A 315 3.66 5.50 -8.70
C GLU A 315 2.75 6.72 -8.94
N ALA A 316 2.61 7.15 -10.20
CA ALA A 316 1.76 8.29 -10.56
C ALA A 316 0.28 8.04 -10.23
N LEU A 317 -0.15 6.78 -10.21
CA LEU A 317 -1.49 6.34 -9.85
C LEU A 317 -1.65 5.99 -8.36
N GLY A 318 -0.65 6.34 -7.53
CA GLY A 318 -0.68 6.21 -6.08
C GLY A 318 -0.28 4.83 -5.55
N ALA A 319 0.31 3.96 -6.37
CA ALA A 319 0.81 2.68 -5.90
C ALA A 319 2.11 2.84 -5.10
N LYS A 320 2.22 2.12 -3.97
CA LYS A 320 3.50 1.82 -3.35
C LYS A 320 4.22 0.79 -4.21
N ILE A 321 5.46 1.06 -4.61
CA ILE A 321 6.25 0.10 -5.37
C ILE A 321 6.95 -0.85 -4.41
N ALA A 322 6.87 -2.15 -4.73
CA ALA A 322 7.60 -3.19 -4.04
C ALA A 322 8.36 -4.05 -5.05
N THR A 323 9.57 -4.47 -4.70
CA THR A 323 10.39 -5.34 -5.55
C THR A 323 10.81 -6.56 -4.77
N VAL A 324 10.57 -7.75 -5.34
CA VAL A 324 10.98 -9.04 -4.79
C VAL A 324 11.80 -9.79 -5.83
N PHE A 325 12.70 -10.66 -5.38
CA PHE A 325 13.64 -11.35 -6.24
C PHE A 325 13.40 -12.86 -6.19
N GLY A 326 13.33 -13.52 -7.34
CA GLY A 326 13.20 -14.97 -7.40
C GLY A 326 12.85 -15.49 -8.78
N GLU A 327 13.16 -16.76 -9.05
CA GLU A 327 12.85 -17.40 -10.35
C GLU A 327 11.39 -17.89 -10.43
N ASP A 328 10.78 -18.22 -9.29
CA ASP A 328 9.38 -18.65 -9.20
C ASP A 328 8.47 -17.44 -8.96
N ILE A 329 8.07 -16.79 -10.07
CA ILE A 329 7.21 -15.61 -10.05
C ILE A 329 5.88 -15.86 -9.29
N PRO A 330 5.09 -16.92 -9.56
CA PRO A 330 3.87 -17.19 -8.81
C PRO A 330 4.09 -17.30 -7.29
N PHE A 331 5.15 -18.01 -6.87
CA PHE A 331 5.48 -18.14 -5.45
C PHE A 331 5.84 -16.78 -4.82
N GLN A 332 6.67 -15.98 -5.49
CA GLN A 332 7.07 -14.65 -4.99
C GLN A 332 5.88 -13.70 -4.86
N ILE A 333 4.94 -13.72 -5.82
CA ILE A 333 3.71 -12.94 -5.74
C ILE A 333 2.87 -13.39 -4.54
N ALA A 334 2.71 -14.70 -4.35
CA ALA A 334 1.90 -15.25 -3.27
C ALA A 334 2.49 -14.95 -1.88
N GLU A 335 3.79 -15.10 -1.69
CA GLU A 335 4.45 -14.78 -0.41
C GLU A 335 4.38 -13.29 -0.08
N TYR A 336 4.64 -12.44 -1.08
CA TYR A 336 4.52 -11.00 -0.88
C TYR A 336 3.08 -10.60 -0.53
N ALA A 337 2.09 -11.18 -1.23
CA ALA A 337 0.67 -10.94 -0.96
C ALA A 337 0.28 -11.29 0.48
N LYS A 338 0.79 -12.41 1.03
CA LYS A 338 0.57 -12.78 2.44
C LYS A 338 1.20 -11.78 3.40
N ILE A 339 2.46 -11.39 3.16
CA ILE A 339 3.20 -10.47 4.02
C ILE A 339 2.52 -9.10 4.09
N CYS A 340 2.07 -8.59 2.94
CA CYS A 340 1.39 -7.29 2.90
C CYS A 340 -0.11 -7.38 3.22
N SER A 341 -0.61 -8.58 3.58
CA SER A 341 -2.04 -8.85 3.82
C SER A 341 -2.92 -8.31 2.69
N ALA A 342 -2.52 -8.58 1.44
CA ALA A 342 -3.31 -8.21 0.27
C ALA A 342 -4.66 -8.95 0.31
N SER A 343 -5.75 -8.20 0.17
CA SER A 343 -7.10 -8.78 0.06
C SER A 343 -7.46 -9.09 -1.38
N LYS A 344 -6.88 -8.36 -2.35
CA LYS A 344 -7.22 -8.43 -3.77
C LYS A 344 -5.97 -8.41 -4.64
N LEU A 345 -5.92 -9.27 -5.66
CA LEU A 345 -4.83 -9.32 -6.65
C LEU A 345 -5.36 -9.03 -8.04
N VAL A 346 -4.81 -8.00 -8.70
CA VAL A 346 -5.21 -7.61 -10.05
C VAL A 346 -4.11 -7.99 -11.04
N LEU A 347 -4.44 -8.88 -11.96
CA LEU A 347 -3.54 -9.41 -12.98
C LEU A 347 -4.11 -9.22 -14.39
N GLY A 348 -3.22 -9.15 -15.38
CA GLY A 348 -3.61 -9.28 -16.79
C GLY A 348 -3.81 -10.73 -17.19
N ARG A 349 -4.65 -10.98 -18.20
CA ARG A 349 -4.79 -12.33 -18.78
C ARG A 349 -3.48 -12.76 -19.47
N THR A 350 -2.84 -13.82 -18.97
CA THR A 350 -1.72 -14.47 -19.65
C THR A 350 -2.25 -15.47 -20.68
N ASN A 351 -2.14 -15.16 -21.98
CA ASN A 351 -2.47 -16.09 -23.06
C ASN A 351 -1.26 -16.99 -23.37
N HIS A 352 -1.22 -18.19 -22.78
CA HIS A 352 -0.35 -19.27 -23.27
C HIS A 352 -1.21 -20.32 -24.00
N LYS A 353 -0.72 -20.82 -25.14
CA LYS A 353 -1.30 -22.01 -25.78
C LYS A 353 -1.00 -23.21 -24.89
N ILE A 354 -2.03 -23.72 -24.22
CA ILE A 354 -1.96 -25.01 -23.53
C ILE A 354 -1.83 -26.07 -24.63
N TRP A 355 -0.63 -26.65 -24.76
CA TRP A 355 -0.42 -27.82 -25.60
C TRP A 355 -0.68 -29.08 -24.77
N LEU A 356 -1.25 -30.11 -25.40
CA LEU A 356 -1.56 -31.40 -24.76
C LEU A 356 -0.32 -31.94 -24.02
N GLY A 357 -0.42 -32.07 -22.69
CA GLY A 357 0.66 -32.57 -21.83
C GLY A 357 1.37 -31.55 -20.94
N GLN A 358 1.05 -30.24 -21.02
CA GLN A 358 1.55 -29.28 -20.03
C GLN A 358 0.88 -29.47 -18.66
N LYS A 359 1.67 -29.88 -17.65
CA LYS A 359 1.23 -30.06 -16.25
C LYS A 359 1.13 -28.75 -15.45
N LYS A 360 1.77 -27.66 -15.90
CA LYS A 360 1.76 -26.38 -15.19
C LYS A 360 0.65 -25.49 -15.79
N GLY A 361 -0.37 -25.19 -14.98
CA GLY A 361 -1.46 -24.27 -15.34
C GLY A 361 -0.99 -22.84 -15.60
N THR A 362 -1.92 -21.93 -15.85
CA THR A 362 -1.65 -20.49 -16.04
C THR A 362 -1.02 -19.86 -14.78
N LEU A 363 -0.44 -18.67 -14.91
CA LEU A 363 0.13 -17.93 -13.75
C LEU A 363 -0.92 -17.78 -12.64
N THR A 364 -2.16 -17.49 -13.00
CA THR A 364 -3.28 -17.42 -12.07
C THR A 364 -3.55 -18.75 -11.37
N ASP A 365 -3.55 -19.88 -12.11
CA ASP A 365 -3.77 -21.20 -11.50
C ASP A 365 -2.67 -21.56 -10.48
N GLN A 366 -1.42 -21.21 -10.80
CA GLN A 366 -0.28 -21.44 -9.90
C GLN A 366 -0.34 -20.55 -8.66
N ILE A 367 -0.78 -19.29 -8.80
CA ILE A 367 -0.98 -18.39 -7.65
C ILE A 367 -2.11 -18.90 -6.75
N THR A 368 -3.25 -19.33 -7.33
CA THR A 368 -4.39 -19.88 -6.57
C THR A 368 -4.00 -21.10 -5.73
N GLN A 369 -3.02 -21.90 -6.16
CA GLN A 369 -2.48 -23.00 -5.34
C GLN A 369 -1.78 -22.52 -4.07
N TYR A 370 -1.08 -21.39 -4.12
CA TYR A 370 -0.35 -20.82 -2.98
C TYR A 370 -1.23 -19.97 -2.06
N ILE A 371 -2.32 -19.39 -2.60
CA ILE A 371 -3.24 -18.48 -1.90
C ILE A 371 -4.70 -18.73 -2.35
N PRO A 372 -5.36 -19.80 -1.88
CA PRO A 372 -6.69 -20.19 -2.34
C PRO A 372 -7.82 -19.24 -1.93
N ASN A 373 -7.62 -18.43 -0.88
CA ASN A 373 -8.66 -17.59 -0.27
C ASN A 373 -8.54 -16.10 -0.64
N MET A 374 -7.80 -15.76 -1.71
CA MET A 374 -7.58 -14.38 -2.13
C MET A 374 -8.37 -14.05 -3.40
N ASP A 375 -9.01 -12.88 -3.44
CA ASP A 375 -9.76 -12.44 -4.62
C ASP A 375 -8.78 -12.11 -5.77
N ILE A 376 -8.89 -12.80 -6.90
CA ILE A 376 -8.04 -12.55 -8.08
C ILE A 376 -8.89 -11.96 -9.21
N TYR A 377 -8.59 -10.72 -9.59
CA TYR A 377 -9.22 -9.99 -10.69
C TYR A 377 -8.36 -10.08 -11.95
N ILE A 378 -8.93 -10.66 -13.02
CA ILE A 378 -8.26 -10.80 -14.31
C ILE A 378 -8.76 -9.73 -15.28
N ILE A 379 -7.87 -8.81 -15.68
CA ILE A 379 -8.19 -7.77 -16.65
C ILE A 379 -8.05 -8.35 -18.07
N PRO A 380 -9.13 -8.36 -18.86
CA PRO A 380 -9.10 -8.88 -20.21
C PRO A 380 -8.31 -7.95 -21.13
N ASP A 381 -7.53 -8.55 -22.02
CA ASP A 381 -6.93 -7.84 -23.15
C ASP A 381 -7.99 -7.76 -24.27
N THR A 382 -8.49 -6.54 -24.51
CA THR A 382 -9.49 -6.25 -25.55
C THR A 382 -8.87 -5.56 -26.76
N SER A 383 -7.55 -5.37 -26.76
CA SER A 383 -6.81 -4.87 -27.92
C SER A 383 -6.77 -5.97 -28.97
N ASN A 384 -7.54 -5.78 -30.04
CA ASN A 384 -7.58 -6.51 -31.31
C ASN A 384 -6.90 -7.88 -31.45
N ARG A 385 -7.72 -8.81 -31.94
CA ARG A 385 -7.45 -10.18 -32.41
C ARG A 385 -6.51 -10.27 -33.64
N ALA A 386 -5.67 -9.27 -33.90
CA ALA A 386 -4.85 -9.18 -35.12
C ALA A 386 -3.58 -8.37 -34.91
N GLU A 387 -2.69 -8.79 -34.02
CA GLU A 387 -1.24 -8.70 -34.24
C GLU A 387 -0.53 -9.68 -33.32
N ARG A 388 0.03 -10.72 -33.93
CA ARG A 388 0.82 -11.75 -33.25
C ARG A 388 2.12 -11.13 -32.76
N TRP A 389 2.12 -10.55 -31.57
CA TRP A 389 3.38 -10.19 -30.91
C TRP A 389 3.86 -11.38 -30.10
N ALA A 390 4.64 -12.21 -30.80
CA ALA A 390 5.68 -12.99 -30.17
C ALA A 390 6.56 -12.01 -29.37
N VAL A 391 6.90 -12.38 -28.13
CA VAL A 391 8.08 -11.86 -27.43
C VAL A 391 9.20 -11.66 -28.48
N PRO A 392 9.89 -10.51 -28.54
CA PRO A 392 10.95 -10.29 -29.52
C PRO A 392 11.83 -11.53 -29.60
N LYS A 393 12.02 -12.07 -30.82
CA LYS A 393 12.85 -13.27 -31.06
C LYS A 393 14.26 -13.12 -30.48
N ASP A 394 14.66 -11.90 -30.10
CA ASP A 394 15.92 -11.54 -29.49
C ASP A 394 16.03 -12.03 -28.03
N VAL A 395 14.93 -12.08 -27.27
CA VAL A 395 14.89 -12.71 -25.93
C VAL A 395 15.03 -14.24 -26.02
N ALA A 396 14.58 -14.83 -27.13
CA ALA A 396 14.80 -16.25 -27.43
C ALA A 396 16.19 -16.54 -28.05
N LYS A 397 16.82 -15.55 -28.70
CA LYS A 397 18.19 -15.65 -29.25
C LYS A 397 19.27 -15.50 -28.18
N HIS A 398 19.12 -14.61 -27.20
CA HIS A 398 20.07 -14.54 -26.09
C HIS A 398 20.03 -15.78 -25.17
N LYS A 399 18.90 -16.50 -25.12
CA LYS A 399 18.83 -17.85 -24.52
C LYS A 399 19.63 -18.92 -25.29
N LYS A 400 20.01 -18.63 -26.54
CA LYS A 400 20.77 -19.51 -27.45
C LYS A 400 22.27 -19.18 -27.48
N GLU A 401 22.67 -17.92 -27.30
CA GLU A 401 24.08 -17.51 -27.41
C GLU A 401 24.90 -17.70 -26.12
N GLU A 402 24.36 -17.43 -24.91
CA GLU A 402 25.10 -17.75 -23.66
C GLU A 402 25.13 -19.26 -23.35
N LYS A 403 24.23 -20.04 -23.96
CA LYS A 403 24.30 -21.52 -23.95
C LYS A 403 25.31 -22.09 -24.95
N ASN A 404 26.07 -21.27 -25.66
CA ASN A 404 27.12 -21.71 -26.60
C ASN A 404 28.55 -21.49 -26.07
N GLY A 405 28.75 -21.36 -24.74
CA GLY A 405 30.01 -21.76 -24.12
C GLY A 405 30.25 -23.25 -24.35
N SER A 406 30.87 -23.56 -25.50
CA SER A 406 30.96 -24.84 -26.22
C SER A 406 30.44 -26.08 -25.47
N LEU A 407 29.19 -26.46 -25.74
CA LEU A 407 28.63 -27.78 -25.40
C LEU A 407 29.60 -28.91 -25.80
N PHE A 408 30.33 -28.69 -26.90
CA PHE A 408 31.43 -29.53 -27.37
C PHE A 408 32.53 -29.78 -26.34
N LEU A 409 32.99 -28.75 -25.59
CA LEU A 409 34.05 -28.91 -24.59
C LEU A 409 33.56 -29.70 -23.36
N ASP A 410 32.30 -29.48 -22.94
CA ASP A 410 31.70 -30.27 -21.87
C ASP A 410 31.49 -31.73 -22.29
N LEU A 411 31.14 -31.97 -23.56
CA LEU A 411 31.01 -33.32 -24.14
C LEU A 411 32.37 -34.03 -24.19
N ILE A 412 33.42 -33.34 -24.63
CA ILE A 412 34.80 -33.86 -24.65
C ILE A 412 35.24 -34.24 -23.24
N ARG A 413 34.99 -33.38 -22.24
CA ARG A 413 35.32 -33.69 -20.84
C ARG A 413 34.59 -34.93 -20.33
N GLY A 414 33.31 -35.10 -20.70
CA GLY A 414 32.53 -36.29 -20.37
C GLY A 414 33.11 -37.56 -20.97
N VAL A 415 33.41 -37.53 -22.28
CA VAL A 415 34.03 -38.66 -23.00
C VAL A 415 35.41 -38.98 -22.44
N ALA A 416 36.26 -37.97 -22.20
CA ALA A 416 37.59 -38.15 -21.65
C ALA A 416 37.55 -38.78 -20.24
N THR A 417 36.65 -38.30 -19.38
CA THR A 417 36.52 -38.81 -18.01
C THR A 417 36.07 -40.28 -17.99
N LEU A 418 35.08 -40.64 -18.81
CA LEU A 418 34.66 -42.04 -18.94
C LEU A 418 35.73 -42.91 -19.60
N GLY A 419 36.45 -42.41 -20.60
CA GLY A 419 37.56 -43.11 -21.25
C GLY A 419 38.68 -43.44 -20.26
N ILE A 420 39.09 -42.46 -19.44
CA ILE A 420 40.10 -42.65 -18.38
C ILE A 420 39.60 -43.69 -17.37
N ALA A 421 38.33 -43.60 -16.94
CA ALA A 421 37.76 -44.56 -15.99
C ALA A 421 37.80 -46.00 -16.54
N THR A 422 37.46 -46.19 -17.82
CA THR A 422 37.52 -47.51 -18.49
C THR A 422 38.96 -48.03 -18.57
N VAL A 423 39.93 -47.20 -18.97
CA VAL A 423 41.35 -47.62 -19.07
C VAL A 423 41.91 -48.02 -17.71
N VAL A 424 41.64 -47.22 -16.67
CA VAL A 424 42.04 -47.55 -15.30
C VAL A 424 41.39 -48.84 -14.84
N SER A 425 40.10 -49.04 -15.14
CA SER A 425 39.36 -50.24 -14.77
C SER A 425 39.90 -51.51 -15.46
N LEU A 426 40.29 -51.43 -16.74
CA LEU A 426 40.95 -52.54 -17.45
C LEU A 426 42.31 -52.90 -16.84
N GLY A 427 43.09 -51.89 -16.42
CA GLY A 427 44.35 -52.14 -15.70
C GLY A 427 44.14 -52.80 -14.33
N VAL A 428 43.11 -52.36 -13.59
CA VAL A 428 42.73 -52.94 -12.29
C VAL A 428 42.25 -54.38 -12.44
N GLU A 429 41.53 -54.69 -13.52
CA GLU A 429 41.08 -56.04 -13.84
C GLU A 429 42.27 -57.00 -14.11
N GLN A 430 43.31 -56.54 -14.82
CA GLN A 430 44.52 -57.34 -15.06
C GLN A 430 45.30 -57.67 -13.78
N VAL A 431 45.15 -56.87 -12.73
CA VAL A 431 45.77 -57.08 -11.41
C VAL A 431 44.93 -58.04 -10.54
N GLY A 432 43.74 -58.46 -10.99
CA GLY A 432 42.92 -59.47 -10.33
C GLY A 432 42.02 -58.96 -9.21
N PHE A 433 41.70 -57.66 -9.20
CA PHE A 433 40.75 -57.10 -8.23
C PHE A 433 39.31 -57.52 -8.52
N MET A 434 38.46 -57.53 -7.48
CA MET A 434 37.03 -57.85 -7.60
C MET A 434 36.27 -56.85 -8.48
N SER A 435 35.29 -57.33 -9.25
CA SER A 435 34.41 -56.52 -10.11
C SER A 435 33.66 -55.40 -9.38
N ALA A 436 33.47 -55.53 -8.06
CA ALA A 436 32.89 -54.49 -7.20
C ALA A 436 33.74 -53.19 -7.19
N ASN A 437 35.07 -53.29 -7.28
CA ASN A 437 35.95 -52.13 -7.26
C ASN A 437 35.86 -51.30 -8.56
N ILE A 438 35.54 -51.96 -9.68
CA ILE A 438 35.37 -51.31 -10.99
C ILE A 438 34.17 -50.36 -10.96
N ILE A 439 33.07 -50.78 -10.33
CA ILE A 439 31.86 -49.94 -10.16
C ILE A 439 32.19 -48.65 -9.40
N ILE A 440 33.02 -48.75 -8.35
CA ILE A 440 33.43 -47.60 -7.54
C ILE A 440 34.24 -46.60 -8.39
N ILE A 441 35.12 -47.08 -9.29
CA ILE A 441 35.90 -46.22 -10.19
C ILE A 441 34.99 -45.42 -11.13
N TYR A 442 33.96 -46.05 -11.71
CA TYR A 442 32.99 -45.35 -12.55
C TYR A 442 32.17 -44.32 -11.77
N LEU A 443 31.73 -44.65 -10.55
CA LEU A 443 31.00 -43.71 -9.69
C LEU A 443 31.88 -42.49 -9.33
N PHE A 444 33.16 -42.71 -9.04
CA PHE A 444 34.11 -41.63 -8.76
C PHE A 444 34.36 -40.74 -9.99
N ALA A 445 34.47 -41.33 -11.19
CA ALA A 445 34.63 -40.58 -12.43
C ALA A 445 33.41 -39.69 -12.72
N ILE A 446 32.20 -40.19 -12.50
CA ILE A 446 30.95 -39.42 -12.64
C ILE A 446 30.87 -38.30 -11.60
N LEU A 447 31.30 -38.57 -10.36
CA LEU A 447 31.37 -37.56 -9.31
C LEU A 447 32.29 -36.40 -9.72
N MET A 448 33.49 -36.70 -10.21
CA MET A 448 34.42 -35.68 -10.72
C MET A 448 33.83 -34.91 -11.90
N LEU A 449 33.23 -35.60 -12.87
CA LEU A 449 32.57 -34.95 -14.00
C LEU A 449 31.42 -34.01 -13.55
N SER A 450 30.67 -34.40 -12.51
CA SER A 450 29.60 -33.58 -11.90
C SER A 450 30.15 -32.31 -11.23
N LEU A 451 31.34 -32.36 -10.64
CA LEU A 451 31.96 -31.21 -9.97
C LEU A 451 32.52 -30.17 -10.94
N TYR A 452 33.01 -30.62 -12.11
CA TYR A 452 33.68 -29.78 -13.10
C TYR A 452 32.78 -29.35 -14.27
N SER A 453 31.70 -30.08 -14.56
CA SER A 453 30.78 -29.73 -15.65
C SER A 453 29.80 -28.63 -15.25
N ARG A 454 29.62 -27.63 -16.11
CA ARG A 454 28.70 -26.50 -15.87
C ARG A 454 27.24 -26.86 -16.16
N ARG A 455 27.00 -27.95 -16.91
CA ARG A 455 25.69 -28.32 -17.46
C ARG A 455 25.19 -29.66 -16.91
N ARG A 456 24.03 -29.60 -16.24
CA ARG A 456 23.40 -30.70 -15.49
C ARG A 456 23.12 -31.96 -16.31
N TRP A 457 22.71 -31.81 -17.58
CA TRP A 457 22.37 -32.96 -18.43
C TRP A 457 23.59 -33.71 -18.97
N VAL A 458 24.77 -33.09 -19.05
CA VAL A 458 25.99 -33.77 -19.54
C VAL A 458 26.40 -34.88 -18.57
N SER A 459 26.41 -34.59 -17.26
CA SER A 459 26.72 -35.58 -16.23
C SER A 459 25.65 -36.66 -16.11
N ALA A 460 24.37 -36.33 -16.35
CA ALA A 460 23.29 -37.31 -16.37
C ALA A 460 23.40 -38.28 -17.56
N VAL A 461 23.73 -37.78 -18.75
CA VAL A 461 23.97 -38.62 -19.94
C VAL A 461 25.22 -39.48 -19.75
N ALA A 462 26.31 -38.92 -19.18
CA ALA A 462 27.53 -39.67 -18.89
C ALA A 462 27.30 -40.79 -17.84
N ALA A 463 26.47 -40.54 -16.83
CA ALA A 463 26.04 -41.56 -15.87
C ALA A 463 25.31 -42.72 -16.57
N LEU A 464 24.38 -42.41 -17.48
CA LEU A 464 23.69 -43.44 -18.27
C LEU A 464 24.68 -44.24 -19.13
N LEU A 465 25.57 -43.55 -19.85
CA LEU A 465 26.58 -44.17 -20.70
C LEU A 465 27.58 -45.04 -19.92
N SER A 466 27.89 -44.68 -18.66
CA SER A 466 28.76 -45.48 -17.80
C SER A 466 28.22 -46.89 -17.54
N VAL A 467 26.88 -47.04 -17.43
CA VAL A 467 26.22 -48.34 -17.23
C VAL A 467 26.39 -49.21 -18.46
N PHE A 468 26.23 -48.63 -19.65
CA PHE A 468 26.45 -49.35 -20.90
C PHE A 468 27.92 -49.73 -21.11
N LEU A 469 28.86 -48.82 -20.79
CA LEU A 469 30.29 -49.11 -20.87
C LEU A 469 30.69 -50.21 -19.88
N PHE A 470 30.19 -50.15 -18.65
CA PHE A 470 30.45 -51.18 -17.65
C PHE A 470 29.92 -52.56 -18.10
N ASN A 471 28.69 -52.61 -18.64
CA ASN A 471 28.12 -53.84 -19.20
C ASN A 471 29.01 -54.39 -20.32
N PHE A 472 29.36 -53.56 -21.29
CA PHE A 472 30.09 -53.98 -22.48
C PHE A 472 31.51 -54.50 -22.19
N PHE A 473 32.23 -53.89 -21.25
CA PHE A 473 33.63 -54.26 -20.99
C PHE A 473 33.81 -55.29 -19.87
N PHE A 474 32.94 -55.32 -18.86
CA PHE A 474 33.21 -56.04 -17.60
C PHE A 474 32.14 -57.07 -17.22
N VAL A 475 31.04 -57.18 -17.96
CA VAL A 475 29.97 -58.16 -17.68
C VAL A 475 30.03 -59.31 -18.70
N PRO A 476 30.20 -60.57 -18.27
CA PRO A 476 30.20 -61.70 -19.19
C PRO A 476 28.83 -61.94 -19.83
N PRO A 477 28.76 -62.19 -21.16
CA PRO A 477 29.84 -62.20 -22.15
C PRO A 477 30.36 -60.79 -22.47
N ILE A 478 31.67 -60.57 -22.27
CA ILE A 478 32.34 -59.31 -22.58
C ILE A 478 32.22 -58.99 -24.08
N TYR A 479 32.20 -57.69 -24.40
CA TYR A 479 31.93 -57.15 -25.74
C TYR A 479 30.52 -57.45 -26.28
N SER A 480 29.58 -57.78 -25.38
CA SER A 480 28.17 -57.93 -25.67
C SER A 480 27.32 -57.15 -24.66
N PHE A 481 26.11 -56.78 -25.07
CA PHE A 481 25.11 -56.22 -24.15
C PHE A 481 24.17 -57.31 -23.59
N ALA A 482 24.36 -58.57 -23.97
CA ALA A 482 23.58 -59.70 -23.47
C ALA A 482 23.96 -60.01 -22.01
N VAL A 483 22.97 -59.98 -21.12
CA VAL A 483 23.18 -60.22 -19.68
C VAL A 483 22.57 -61.57 -19.31
N HIS A 484 23.41 -62.58 -19.13
CA HIS A 484 22.93 -63.95 -18.84
C HIS A 484 22.74 -64.23 -17.35
N ALA A 485 23.45 -63.52 -16.47
CA ALA A 485 23.33 -63.71 -15.03
C ALA A 485 22.42 -62.65 -14.39
N PRO A 486 21.34 -63.05 -13.67
CA PRO A 486 20.39 -62.11 -13.05
C PRO A 486 21.02 -61.12 -12.06
N ALA A 487 22.16 -61.48 -11.46
CA ALA A 487 22.87 -60.67 -10.48
C ALA A 487 23.42 -59.33 -11.03
N TYR A 488 23.55 -59.18 -12.35
CA TYR A 488 24.02 -57.91 -12.94
C TYR A 488 22.89 -56.88 -13.09
N TYR A 489 21.62 -57.32 -13.19
CA TYR A 489 20.49 -56.39 -13.26
C TYR A 489 20.35 -55.53 -12.00
N THR A 490 20.56 -56.12 -10.82
CA THR A 490 20.54 -55.37 -9.55
C THR A 490 21.67 -54.35 -9.51
N THR A 491 22.86 -54.73 -9.97
CA THR A 491 24.03 -53.86 -10.04
C THR A 491 23.78 -52.63 -10.93
N PHE A 492 23.17 -52.81 -12.10
CA PHE A 492 22.84 -51.68 -13.00
C PHE A 492 21.83 -50.73 -12.38
N VAL A 493 20.81 -51.24 -11.68
CA VAL A 493 19.79 -50.42 -11.01
C VAL A 493 20.41 -49.59 -9.89
N PHE A 494 21.25 -50.21 -9.05
CA PHE A 494 21.94 -49.47 -7.98
C PHE A 494 22.91 -48.44 -8.55
N MET A 495 23.70 -48.78 -9.56
CA MET A 495 24.63 -47.84 -10.18
C MET A 495 23.92 -46.63 -10.80
N PHE A 496 22.77 -46.86 -11.44
CA PHE A 496 21.92 -45.79 -11.97
C PHE A 496 21.35 -44.91 -10.86
N LEU A 497 20.82 -45.50 -9.79
CA LEU A 497 20.29 -44.76 -8.62
C LEU A 497 21.37 -43.92 -7.94
N PHE A 498 22.56 -44.50 -7.71
CA PHE A 498 23.69 -43.79 -7.12
C PHE A 498 24.13 -42.61 -7.99
N ALA A 499 24.25 -42.80 -9.29
CA ALA A 499 24.63 -41.72 -10.20
C ALA A 499 23.55 -40.61 -10.29
N PHE A 500 22.27 -40.98 -10.20
CA PHE A 500 21.15 -40.03 -10.15
C PHE A 500 21.13 -39.22 -8.85
N ILE A 501 21.36 -39.87 -7.71
CA ILE A 501 21.46 -39.23 -6.39
C ILE A 501 22.66 -38.26 -6.35
N ILE A 502 23.83 -38.69 -6.83
CA ILE A 502 25.03 -37.84 -6.89
C ILE A 502 24.80 -36.61 -7.81
N SER A 503 24.11 -36.80 -8.94
CA SER A 503 23.75 -35.71 -9.86
C SER A 503 22.78 -34.70 -9.23
N THR A 504 21.83 -35.16 -8.42
CA THR A 504 20.81 -34.31 -7.78
C THR A 504 21.34 -33.56 -6.55
N ILE A 505 22.21 -34.17 -5.73
CA ILE A 505 22.82 -33.51 -4.55
C ILE A 505 23.77 -32.38 -4.96
N ILE A 506 24.60 -32.58 -6.00
CA ILE A 506 25.61 -31.58 -6.42
C ILE A 506 24.97 -30.38 -7.11
N THR A 507 23.77 -30.55 -7.68
CA THR A 507 23.07 -29.49 -8.41
C THR A 507 22.27 -28.54 -7.54
N SER A 508 21.96 -28.89 -6.29
CA SER A 508 21.21 -28.04 -5.36
C SER A 508 22.10 -27.05 -4.58
N GLU A 509 23.32 -27.43 -4.18
CA GLU A 509 24.11 -26.62 -3.24
C GLU A 509 24.69 -25.32 -3.82
N ARG A 510 25.19 -25.32 -5.07
CA ARG A 510 25.95 -24.17 -5.61
C ARG A 510 25.08 -22.97 -5.99
N LYS A 511 23.80 -23.18 -6.28
CA LYS A 511 22.87 -22.11 -6.66
C LYS A 511 22.37 -21.35 -5.43
N GLN A 512 22.08 -22.08 -4.36
CA GLN A 512 21.59 -21.53 -3.11
C GLN A 512 22.70 -20.79 -2.33
N ALA A 513 23.93 -21.33 -2.31
CA ALA A 513 25.06 -20.70 -1.63
C ALA A 513 25.45 -19.32 -2.20
N LYS A 514 25.35 -19.14 -3.52
CA LYS A 514 25.70 -17.86 -4.18
C LYS A 514 24.65 -16.78 -3.94
N GLU A 515 23.38 -17.17 -3.82
CA GLU A 515 22.27 -16.28 -3.49
C GLU A 515 22.27 -15.94 -1.99
N SER A 516 22.50 -16.92 -1.12
CA SER A 516 22.69 -16.71 0.32
C SER A 516 23.91 -15.85 0.64
N ALA A 517 25.03 -16.00 -0.07
CA ALA A 517 26.21 -15.16 0.10
C ALA A 517 25.94 -13.69 -0.29
N LYS A 518 25.18 -13.45 -1.37
CA LYS A 518 24.76 -12.10 -1.76
C LYS A 518 23.81 -11.49 -0.73
N PHE A 519 22.90 -12.28 -0.15
CA PHE A 519 21.99 -11.82 0.90
C PHE A 519 22.72 -11.54 2.22
N ALA A 520 23.67 -12.40 2.60
CA ALA A 520 24.52 -12.20 3.77
C ALA A 520 25.37 -10.93 3.64
N TYR A 521 26.01 -10.72 2.48
CA TYR A 521 26.76 -9.50 2.19
C TYR A 521 25.89 -8.23 2.25
N ARG A 522 24.65 -8.29 1.72
CA ARG A 522 23.67 -7.19 1.81
C ARG A 522 23.28 -6.88 3.26
N THR A 523 23.02 -7.92 4.05
CA THR A 523 22.59 -7.79 5.44
C THR A 523 23.72 -7.28 6.31
N GLU A 524 24.94 -7.74 6.08
CA GLU A 524 26.15 -7.30 6.77
C GLU A 524 26.43 -5.81 6.50
N LEU A 525 26.42 -5.38 5.23
CA LEU A 525 26.62 -3.97 4.89
C LEU A 525 25.56 -3.05 5.52
N LEU A 526 24.29 -3.47 5.54
CA LEU A 526 23.21 -2.70 6.17
C LEU A 526 23.32 -2.67 7.70
N LEU A 527 23.61 -3.81 8.34
CA LEU A 527 23.76 -3.89 9.80
C LEU A 527 25.02 -3.15 10.28
N GLU A 528 26.11 -3.18 9.52
CA GLU A 528 27.32 -2.43 9.82
C GLU A 528 27.05 -0.91 9.78
N ASN A 529 26.35 -0.44 8.73
CA ASN A 529 25.92 0.95 8.61
C ASN A 529 25.03 1.38 9.78
N SER A 530 24.06 0.54 10.14
CA SER A 530 23.16 0.82 11.25
C SER A 530 23.86 0.92 12.60
N LYS A 531 24.88 0.09 12.83
CA LYS A 531 25.68 0.14 14.07
C LYS A 531 26.54 1.40 14.14
N ARG A 532 27.13 1.84 13.01
CA ARG A 532 27.96 3.05 12.95
C ARG A 532 27.12 4.31 13.10
N MET A 533 26.00 4.40 12.38
CA MET A 533 25.06 5.53 12.45
C MET A 533 24.43 5.72 13.83
N ARG A 534 24.20 4.63 14.59
CA ARG A 534 23.68 4.71 15.97
C ARG A 534 24.57 5.52 16.92
N ARG A 535 25.88 5.54 16.72
CA ARG A 535 26.87 6.23 17.59
C ARG A 535 27.08 7.70 17.23
N VAL A 536 26.39 8.19 16.20
CA VAL A 536 26.54 9.56 15.74
C VAL A 536 25.62 10.51 16.51
N HIS A 537 26.22 11.50 17.17
CA HIS A 537 25.51 12.50 17.98
C HIS A 537 25.43 13.89 17.34
N THR A 538 26.08 14.12 16.21
CA THR A 538 26.09 15.43 15.53
C THR A 538 25.79 15.30 14.04
N VAL A 539 25.09 16.30 13.48
CA VAL A 539 24.75 16.35 12.05
C VAL A 539 26.02 16.26 11.19
N ARG A 540 27.08 16.96 11.56
CA ARG A 540 28.35 16.94 10.80
C ARG A 540 28.99 15.55 10.74
N ALA A 541 28.96 14.82 11.85
CA ALA A 541 29.45 13.45 11.88
C ALA A 541 28.56 12.50 11.07
N LEU A 542 27.24 12.74 11.04
CA LEU A 542 26.30 11.97 10.23
C LEU A 542 26.58 12.14 8.74
N LEU A 543 26.74 13.38 8.29
CA LEU A 543 27.07 13.68 6.90
C LEU A 543 28.39 13.04 6.48
N LYS A 544 29.41 13.08 7.34
CA LYS A 544 30.72 12.46 7.08
C LYS A 544 30.64 10.93 7.00
N GLU A 545 29.87 10.30 7.88
CA GLU A 545 29.72 8.83 7.84
C GLU A 545 28.95 8.41 6.59
N LEU A 546 27.84 9.10 6.28
CA LEU A 546 27.05 8.85 5.08
C LEU A 546 27.86 9.06 3.80
N SER A 547 28.65 10.13 3.71
CA SER A 547 29.54 10.37 2.56
C SER A 547 30.59 9.28 2.40
N ASN A 548 31.21 8.83 3.51
CA ASN A 548 32.24 7.78 3.46
C ASN A 548 31.68 6.47 2.90
N GLN A 549 30.42 6.14 3.21
CA GLN A 549 29.78 4.93 2.69
C GLN A 549 29.50 5.04 1.20
N VAL A 550 28.94 6.16 0.74
CA VAL A 550 28.70 6.40 -0.70
C VAL A 550 30.02 6.39 -1.47
N LEU A 551 31.07 7.00 -0.93
CA LEU A 551 32.42 6.96 -1.49
C LEU A 551 32.98 5.55 -1.57
N LYS A 552 32.86 4.75 -0.50
CA LYS A 552 33.38 3.37 -0.47
C LYS A 552 32.64 2.45 -1.44
N LEU A 553 31.33 2.64 -1.60
CA LEU A 553 30.48 1.77 -2.42
C LEU A 553 30.49 2.14 -3.90
N MET A 554 30.56 3.43 -4.20
CA MET A 554 30.30 3.95 -5.55
C MET A 554 31.43 4.84 -6.08
N ASN A 555 32.35 5.29 -5.22
CA ASN A 555 33.40 6.27 -5.54
C ASN A 555 32.87 7.54 -6.20
N LEU A 556 31.73 8.07 -5.71
CA LEU A 556 31.09 9.28 -6.22
C LEU A 556 31.19 10.43 -5.23
N SER A 557 31.33 11.65 -5.75
CA SER A 557 31.33 12.87 -4.96
C SER A 557 29.93 13.16 -4.41
N VAL A 558 29.86 13.52 -3.13
CA VAL A 558 28.60 13.76 -2.42
C VAL A 558 28.55 15.20 -1.89
N ILE A 559 27.38 15.79 -2.02
CA ILE A 559 27.06 17.15 -1.58
C ILE A 559 25.86 17.07 -0.65
N PHE A 560 25.87 17.79 0.46
CA PHE A 560 24.70 17.88 1.33
C PHE A 560 24.25 19.32 1.53
N PHE A 561 22.94 19.46 1.66
CA PHE A 561 22.25 20.66 2.10
C PHE A 561 21.32 20.25 3.25
N VAL A 562 21.35 20.95 4.38
CA VAL A 562 20.66 20.57 5.61
C VAL A 562 19.69 21.68 5.96
N LYS A 563 18.45 21.31 6.24
CA LYS A 563 17.41 22.22 6.71
C LYS A 563 17.62 22.45 8.21
N LYS A 564 17.84 23.70 8.60
CA LYS A 564 17.90 24.16 10.01
C LYS A 564 17.08 25.44 10.14
N ASP A 565 16.11 25.47 11.06
CA ASP A 565 15.27 26.65 11.34
C ASP A 565 14.60 27.24 10.09
N ASN A 566 14.06 26.37 9.23
CA ASN A 566 13.49 26.73 7.91
C ASN A 566 14.46 27.40 6.92
N LYS A 567 15.77 27.41 7.21
CA LYS A 567 16.82 27.88 6.30
C LYS A 567 17.69 26.70 5.86
N MET A 568 18.12 26.73 4.61
CA MET A 568 19.08 25.77 4.10
C MET A 568 20.49 26.21 4.49
N THR A 569 21.19 25.31 5.18
CA THR A 569 22.61 25.42 5.48
C THR A 569 23.37 24.46 4.57
N GLY A 570 24.63 24.76 4.27
CA GLY A 570 25.45 24.05 3.27
C GLY A 570 26.03 24.98 2.21
N PRO A 571 26.67 24.45 1.15
CA PRO A 571 26.88 23.02 0.87
C PRO A 571 27.98 22.39 1.73
N TRP A 572 27.78 21.16 2.21
CA TRP A 572 28.88 20.32 2.73
C TRP A 572 29.39 19.41 1.62
N LEU A 573 30.68 19.54 1.33
CA LEU A 573 31.33 18.94 0.17
C LEU A 573 32.20 17.75 0.58
N PHE A 574 31.94 16.60 -0.04
CA PHE A 574 32.67 15.35 0.15
C PHE A 574 33.11 14.80 -1.22
N PRO A 575 34.26 15.27 -1.75
CA PRO A 575 34.73 14.87 -3.06
C PRO A 575 35.23 13.43 -3.06
N ARG A 576 35.14 12.78 -4.23
CA ARG A 576 35.71 11.45 -4.45
C ARG A 576 37.23 11.48 -4.54
N VAL A 577 37.83 10.28 -4.45
CA VAL A 577 39.27 10.11 -4.63
C VAL A 577 39.65 10.62 -6.02
N GLY A 578 40.56 11.60 -6.07
CA GLY A 578 41.01 12.24 -7.31
C GLY A 578 40.31 13.53 -7.71
N MET A 579 39.38 14.05 -6.89
CA MET A 579 38.72 15.36 -7.08
C MET A 579 38.98 16.28 -5.88
N ASP A 580 39.25 17.56 -6.13
CA ASP A 580 39.40 18.55 -5.05
C ASP A 580 38.05 19.20 -4.68
N LYS A 581 37.96 19.72 -3.44
CA LYS A 581 36.79 20.44 -2.95
C LYS A 581 36.49 21.70 -3.77
N ALA A 582 37.50 22.37 -4.31
CA ALA A 582 37.31 23.53 -5.18
C ALA A 582 36.56 23.13 -6.47
N GLN A 583 36.99 22.05 -7.12
CA GLN A 583 36.34 21.54 -8.34
C GLN A 583 34.89 21.12 -8.07
N LEU A 584 34.62 20.43 -6.96
CA LEU A 584 33.26 20.05 -6.58
C LEU A 584 32.38 21.27 -6.26
N ARG A 585 32.97 22.36 -5.77
CA ARG A 585 32.26 23.61 -5.49
C ARG A 585 31.92 24.36 -6.77
N ASP A 586 32.78 24.34 -7.77
CA ASP A 586 32.54 25.00 -9.06
C ASP A 586 31.41 24.33 -9.86
N MET A 587 31.10 23.06 -9.56
CA MET A 587 29.95 22.34 -10.13
C MET A 587 28.60 22.77 -9.53
N LEU A 588 28.58 23.57 -8.45
CA LEU A 588 27.37 24.05 -7.77
C LEU A 588 26.97 25.44 -8.27
N ASP A 589 26.32 25.49 -9.43
CA ASP A 589 25.75 26.71 -9.99
C ASP A 589 24.36 27.03 -9.38
N ASP A 590 23.74 28.12 -9.84
CA ASP A 590 22.39 28.52 -9.41
C ASP A 590 21.31 27.52 -9.86
N GLN A 591 21.56 26.74 -10.92
CA GLN A 591 20.66 25.70 -11.39
C GLN A 591 20.63 24.52 -10.41
N GLU A 592 21.78 24.09 -9.91
CA GLU A 592 21.89 23.08 -8.86
C GLU A 592 21.13 23.50 -7.59
N ARG A 593 21.26 24.77 -7.18
CA ARG A 593 20.53 25.31 -6.02
C ARG A 593 19.02 25.31 -6.24
N ALA A 594 18.56 25.63 -7.44
CA ALA A 594 17.14 25.54 -7.79
C ALA A 594 16.62 24.10 -7.73
N VAL A 595 17.43 23.12 -8.15
CA VAL A 595 17.08 21.69 -8.04
C VAL A 595 16.95 21.27 -6.57
N VAL A 596 17.89 21.69 -5.71
CA VAL A 596 17.81 21.43 -4.26
C VAL A 596 16.54 22.00 -3.64
N GLN A 597 16.18 23.24 -4.00
CA GLN A 597 14.94 23.87 -3.54
C GLN A 597 13.70 23.09 -4.01
N TRP A 598 13.68 22.65 -5.27
CA TRP A 598 12.60 21.83 -5.79
C TRP A 598 12.46 20.51 -5.02
N VAL A 599 13.57 19.83 -4.72
CA VAL A 599 13.57 18.58 -3.94
C VAL A 599 13.05 18.81 -2.52
N LEU A 600 13.39 19.94 -1.90
CA LEU A 600 12.91 20.33 -0.57
C LEU A 600 11.39 20.53 -0.56
N GLU A 601 10.83 21.20 -1.56
CA GLU A 601 9.40 21.49 -1.63
C GLU A 601 8.58 20.25 -2.02
N ASN A 602 9.07 19.47 -2.98
CA ASN A 602 8.33 18.37 -3.60
C ASN A 602 8.60 17.01 -2.95
N LYS A 603 9.60 16.91 -2.05
CA LYS A 603 9.99 15.69 -1.33
C LYS A 603 10.29 14.50 -2.24
N LYS A 604 10.73 14.77 -3.47
CA LYS A 604 11.01 13.80 -4.54
C LYS A 604 12.40 14.01 -5.10
N ARG A 605 13.00 12.97 -5.69
CA ARG A 605 14.30 13.07 -6.36
C ARG A 605 14.22 13.97 -7.61
N ALA A 606 15.30 14.67 -7.92
CA ALA A 606 15.43 15.48 -9.13
C ALA A 606 16.90 15.58 -9.57
N GLY A 607 17.16 16.17 -10.72
CA GLY A 607 18.51 16.39 -11.24
C GLY A 607 18.93 15.37 -12.30
N CYS A 608 20.24 15.15 -12.41
CA CYS A 608 20.84 14.25 -13.41
C CYS A 608 20.20 12.85 -13.36
N CYS A 609 19.96 12.25 -14.53
CA CYS A 609 19.32 10.93 -14.68
C CYS A 609 17.90 10.84 -14.08
N THR A 610 17.17 11.96 -14.00
CA THR A 610 15.75 11.99 -13.62
C THR A 610 14.91 12.75 -14.66
N HIS A 611 13.58 12.64 -14.58
CA HIS A 611 12.67 13.39 -15.46
C HIS A 611 12.45 14.85 -15.04
N THR A 612 12.95 15.24 -13.87
CA THR A 612 12.72 16.57 -13.28
C THR A 612 14.04 17.29 -13.14
N LEU A 613 14.18 18.41 -13.87
CA LEU A 613 15.42 19.19 -13.93
C LEU A 613 16.65 18.36 -14.37
N PRO A 614 16.58 17.61 -15.50
CA PRO A 614 17.65 16.70 -15.96
C PRO A 614 18.96 17.39 -16.36
N GLY A 615 18.94 18.72 -16.49
CA GLY A 615 20.11 19.52 -16.86
C GLY A 615 21.14 19.65 -15.74
N ALA A 616 20.80 19.26 -14.50
CA ALA A 616 21.71 19.30 -13.37
C ALA A 616 22.89 18.32 -13.53
N GLN A 617 24.01 18.62 -12.89
CA GLN A 617 25.20 17.78 -12.84
C GLN A 617 25.12 16.70 -11.76
N ALA A 618 24.31 16.93 -10.71
CA ALA A 618 24.08 15.97 -9.65
C ALA A 618 22.64 15.43 -9.64
N MET A 619 22.48 14.21 -9.13
CA MET A 619 21.18 13.67 -8.72
C MET A 619 20.94 14.02 -7.26
N TYR A 620 19.83 14.70 -6.98
CA TYR A 620 19.45 15.14 -5.64
C TYR A 620 18.36 14.25 -5.05
N LEU A 621 18.61 13.79 -3.82
CA LEU A 621 17.77 12.85 -3.08
C LEU A 621 17.40 13.44 -1.72
N PRO A 622 16.11 13.45 -1.34
CA PRO A 622 15.69 13.94 -0.03
C PRO A 622 16.03 12.94 1.08
N ILE A 623 16.53 13.45 2.20
CA ILE A 623 16.68 12.73 3.47
C ILE A 623 15.47 13.10 4.34
N LYS A 624 14.48 12.20 4.39
CA LYS A 624 13.17 12.47 4.98
C LYS A 624 12.66 11.34 5.87
N SER A 625 11.87 11.69 6.89
CA SER A 625 11.13 10.74 7.72
C SER A 625 9.67 11.18 7.82
N GLY A 626 8.75 10.37 7.30
CA GLY A 626 7.36 10.79 7.12
C GLY A 626 7.27 11.99 6.19
N ASP A 627 6.64 13.07 6.68
CA ASP A 627 6.51 14.33 5.95
C ASP A 627 7.65 15.34 6.18
N GLU A 628 8.53 15.10 7.16
CA GLU A 628 9.63 16.02 7.47
C GLU A 628 10.87 15.72 6.65
N ILE A 629 11.46 16.77 6.06
CA ILE A 629 12.75 16.73 5.36
C ILE A 629 13.82 17.35 6.22
N TYR A 630 14.89 16.60 6.47
CA TYR A 630 16.03 17.05 7.26
C TYR A 630 17.17 17.59 6.39
N ALA A 631 17.37 16.98 5.22
CA ALA A 631 18.47 17.34 4.32
C ALA A 631 18.19 16.88 2.88
N VAL A 632 18.97 17.40 1.94
CA VAL A 632 19.04 16.98 0.55
C VAL A 632 20.47 16.54 0.28
N MET A 633 20.64 15.35 -0.29
CA MET A 633 21.93 14.82 -0.72
C MET A 633 22.01 14.88 -2.24
N GLY A 634 23.02 15.58 -2.77
CA GLY A 634 23.42 15.53 -4.17
C GLY A 634 24.52 14.50 -4.39
N ILE A 635 24.39 13.69 -5.43
CA ILE A 635 25.44 12.79 -5.92
C ILE A 635 25.83 13.25 -7.32
N VAL A 636 27.09 13.63 -7.50
CA VAL A 636 27.59 14.06 -8.80
C VAL A 636 27.77 12.82 -9.69
N LEU A 637 27.05 12.80 -10.82
CA LEU A 637 27.08 11.71 -11.79
C LEU A 637 27.93 12.13 -12.99
N GLU A 638 29.24 11.89 -12.88
CA GLU A 638 30.16 12.10 -14.00
C GLU A 638 29.70 11.32 -15.24
N GLU A 639 29.81 11.96 -16.40
CA GLU A 639 29.34 11.41 -17.69
C GLU A 639 27.85 11.05 -17.73
N LYS A 640 27.04 11.54 -16.78
CA LYS A 640 25.63 11.19 -16.63
C LYS A 640 25.40 9.68 -16.52
N ARG A 641 26.33 8.97 -15.90
CA ARG A 641 26.21 7.53 -15.64
C ARG A 641 25.07 7.28 -14.66
N GLU A 642 24.16 6.40 -15.05
CA GLU A 642 23.08 5.95 -14.16
C GLU A 642 23.62 5.08 -13.02
N ILE A 643 23.07 5.29 -11.83
CA ILE A 643 23.32 4.42 -10.67
C ILE A 643 22.58 3.10 -10.91
N PRO A 644 23.25 1.93 -10.84
CA PRO A 644 22.55 0.67 -11.03
C PRO A 644 21.52 0.43 -9.91
N PRO A 645 20.42 -0.32 -10.17
CA PRO A 645 19.31 -0.46 -9.22
C PRO A 645 19.71 -1.01 -7.85
N PHE A 646 20.74 -1.85 -7.81
CA PHE A 646 21.25 -2.44 -6.58
C PHE A 646 21.87 -1.37 -5.65
N GLU A 647 22.79 -0.56 -6.18
CA GLU A 647 23.45 0.54 -5.48
C GLU A 647 22.43 1.62 -5.10
N TYR A 648 21.45 1.91 -5.97
CA TYR A 648 20.39 2.86 -5.69
C TYR A 648 19.47 2.42 -4.54
N GLY A 649 19.12 1.13 -4.49
CA GLY A 649 18.32 0.56 -3.39
C GLY A 649 19.06 0.64 -2.05
N LEU A 650 20.35 0.32 -2.04
CA LEU A 650 21.20 0.41 -0.86
C LEU A 650 21.34 1.88 -0.39
N LEU A 651 21.55 2.81 -1.32
CA LEU A 651 21.62 4.24 -1.05
C LEU A 651 20.32 4.76 -0.42
N THR A 652 19.16 4.39 -0.97
CA THR A 652 17.85 4.79 -0.44
C THR A 652 17.64 4.28 0.98
N ALA A 653 18.05 3.04 1.28
CA ALA A 653 18.00 2.50 2.62
C ALA A 653 18.88 3.29 3.61
N MET A 654 20.10 3.67 3.20
CA MET A 654 20.98 4.51 4.03
C MET A 654 20.41 5.90 4.28
N LEU A 655 19.74 6.51 3.30
CA LEU A 655 19.11 7.83 3.48
C LEU A 655 17.94 7.77 4.47
N ASN A 656 17.13 6.71 4.41
CA ASN A 656 16.05 6.51 5.38
C ASN A 656 16.60 6.32 6.80
N GLU A 657 17.68 5.56 6.96
CA GLU A 657 18.33 5.40 8.26
C GLU A 657 18.97 6.72 8.74
N ALA A 658 19.62 7.47 7.85
CA ALA A 658 20.13 8.79 8.17
C ALA A 658 19.01 9.76 8.61
N ALA A 659 17.83 9.69 8.00
CA ALA A 659 16.68 10.50 8.39
C ALA A 659 16.22 10.21 9.83
N LEU A 660 16.24 8.95 10.25
CA LEU A 660 15.95 8.59 11.65
C LEU A 660 16.99 9.16 12.62
N VAL A 661 18.27 9.14 12.24
CA VAL A 661 19.34 9.73 13.05
C VAL A 661 19.24 11.25 13.10
N PHE A 662 18.89 11.91 11.99
CA PHE A 662 18.57 13.33 11.97
C PHE A 662 17.44 13.68 12.94
N ALA A 663 16.32 12.96 12.87
CA ALA A 663 15.19 13.14 13.77
C ALA A 663 15.63 13.06 15.24
N ARG A 664 16.41 12.03 15.58
CA ARG A 664 16.95 11.84 16.93
C ARG A 664 17.85 13.00 17.38
N ILE A 665 18.77 13.46 16.53
CA ILE A 665 19.70 14.56 16.85
C ILE A 665 18.93 15.87 17.09
N TYR A 666 17.93 16.18 16.24
CA TYR A 666 17.11 17.38 16.42
C TYR A 666 16.25 17.33 17.68
N MET A 667 15.60 16.19 17.97
CA MET A 667 14.84 16.01 19.21
C MET A 667 15.71 16.15 20.46
N THR A 668 16.94 15.63 20.43
CA THR A 668 17.86 15.74 21.57
C THR A 668 18.31 17.19 21.79
N ASN A 669 18.56 17.94 20.71
CA ASN A 669 18.99 19.34 20.82
C ASN A 669 17.87 20.26 21.31
N ASN A 670 16.63 20.07 20.84
CA ASN A 670 15.48 20.87 21.28
C ASN A 670 15.20 20.68 22.78
N ASN A 671 15.26 19.44 23.29
CA ASN A 671 15.08 19.16 24.71
C ASN A 671 16.17 19.79 25.60
N VAL A 672 17.40 19.94 25.09
CA VAL A 672 18.51 20.60 25.81
C VAL A 672 18.36 22.12 25.81
N GLU A 673 17.77 22.71 24.77
CA GLU A 673 17.48 24.15 24.71
C GLU A 673 16.29 24.53 25.62
N GLU A 674 15.23 23.72 25.69
CA GLU A 674 14.11 23.90 26.61
C GLU A 674 14.56 23.84 28.08
N GLN A 675 15.41 22.86 28.45
CA GLN A 675 15.97 22.77 29.81
C GLN A 675 16.87 23.95 30.19
N LYS A 676 17.56 24.57 29.22
CA LYS A 676 18.37 25.79 29.46
C LYS A 676 17.53 27.06 29.51
N GLY A 677 16.38 27.08 28.82
CA GLY A 677 15.38 28.14 28.89
C GLY A 677 14.78 28.22 30.28
N ASP A 678 14.28 27.10 30.81
CA ASP A 678 13.66 27.04 32.14
C ASP A 678 14.62 27.40 33.28
N GLN A 679 15.91 27.08 33.17
CA GLN A 679 16.92 27.50 34.16
C GLN A 679 17.26 29.00 34.12
N LYS A 680 16.97 29.70 33.02
CA LYS A 680 17.17 31.16 32.92
C LYS A 680 15.95 31.95 33.39
N THR A 681 14.75 31.40 33.27
CA THR A 681 13.51 32.00 33.80
C THR A 681 13.38 31.81 35.31
N ALA A 682 14.11 30.85 35.89
CA ALA A 682 14.13 30.55 37.32
C ALA A 682 15.29 31.23 38.10
N ARG A 683 15.94 32.26 37.54
CA ARG A 683 17.02 33.02 38.21
C ARG A 683 16.71 34.51 38.29
#